data_AF-A0A970HTK3-F1
#
_entry.id   AF-A0A970HTK3-F1
#
_cell.length_a   1.000
_cell.length_b   1.000
_cell.length_c   1.000
_cell.angle_alpha   90.00
_cell.angle_beta   90.00
_cell.angle_gamma   90.00
#
_symmetry.space_group_name_H-M   'P 1'
#
loop_
_entity.id
_entity.type
_entity.pdbx_description
1 polymer ?
#
loop_
_entity_poly.entity_id
_entity_poly.type
_entity_poly.pdbx_seq_one_letter_code
_entity_poly.pdbx_strand_id
1 'polypeptide(L)'
;MVKSARRFVLALLVAFCFGAAAFASEPITVATRIVVDALPQGELTLVELSPEEGAAATVLRVTWGPGASAWFPVWQIVTVSEAGLFGANGTQQLAQVTPNPGHAYRFLVSYDPAAGRLALRLTDETTGEVLVRRALLVDTFAGQLAVATSADAVVERVSRAYEPADLRWDLGTLEHGGFVALQSVDPLAPTVVRVQAQGPLPGTFRLVLGDGGHSVASGRWAGETTYLTVPPGSLPMGLTPLTLEYVEDDGTIVYSETRTVQAGRVSGAVRVRYDRAAGVFRTYLDLAGGPLDDLTLRIKATVSKMNWDDTARRYRYVPVGEHEIDRRSVTVGPEGTRLSFDLPAPAEAGAWRIDVSVEAEPRVAVHLLPETAYAATYEPHRPAAGDELTIAVLPDTQVYAKAYPEIYMRMTEWLAQAAADEGIAFVLHVGDITDDNTRDQWQAARDAHSLLDGVLPYVLAVGNHDYAAAGRVADRGTTLVNEYWSVDDFPHLAATMQEGRLENAYYELAVGDERYLVISLEFAPSDEALDWANGVVAAHPDHKVLVVTHTYLHPSTQLMASGRSASEFPLGSNPNTTMNDGADVWEKFIRRHGNIFFVVNGHIHSDAIPYRVARGDYGNRVLQMLADFQAGPQGGEGYVVLVTFHRDGWVTARAYSPYLDAEKRGYDAYGNVVPVRVFMGKW
;
A
#
# COMPACT_ATOMS: atom_id res chain seq x y z
N MET A 1 -2.48 42.88 -53.27
CA MET A 1 -1.04 43.19 -53.43
C MET A 1 -0.25 43.19 -52.11
N VAL A 2 -0.57 42.35 -51.12
CA VAL A 2 0.24 42.21 -49.87
C VAL A 2 0.38 40.73 -49.46
N LYS A 3 0.45 39.81 -50.44
CA LYS A 3 0.68 38.37 -50.19
C LYS A 3 1.87 37.76 -50.96
N SER A 4 2.49 38.48 -51.91
CA SER A 4 3.65 37.96 -52.66
C SER A 4 5.01 38.37 -52.08
N ALA A 5 5.07 39.29 -51.11
CA ALA A 5 6.34 39.78 -50.56
C ALA A 5 6.93 38.92 -49.41
N ARG A 6 6.14 38.02 -48.79
CA ARG A 6 6.64 37.13 -47.71
C ARG A 6 7.20 35.79 -48.19
N ARG A 7 6.91 35.36 -49.42
CA ARG A 7 7.49 34.14 -50.01
C ARG A 7 8.89 34.34 -50.58
N PHE A 8 9.30 35.59 -50.84
CA PHE A 8 10.62 35.88 -51.39
C PHE A 8 11.71 36.12 -50.33
N VAL A 9 11.32 36.30 -49.06
CA VAL A 9 12.29 36.54 -47.96
C VAL A 9 12.61 35.24 -47.19
N LEU A 10 11.76 34.21 -47.26
CA LEU A 10 12.02 32.91 -46.60
C LEU A 10 12.90 31.98 -47.46
N ALA A 11 12.93 32.18 -48.78
CA ALA A 11 13.79 31.40 -49.69
C ALA A 11 15.27 31.85 -49.67
N LEU A 12 15.60 32.96 -49.00
CA LEU A 12 16.95 33.55 -49.01
C LEU A 12 17.78 33.22 -47.75
N LEU A 13 17.23 32.50 -46.77
CA LEU A 13 17.94 32.14 -45.52
C LEU A 13 18.40 30.67 -45.45
N VAL A 14 18.03 29.83 -46.43
CA VAL A 14 18.55 28.45 -46.57
C VAL A 14 19.78 28.41 -47.48
N ALA A 15 20.08 29.49 -48.22
CA ALA A 15 21.12 29.52 -49.25
C ALA A 15 22.53 29.92 -48.76
N PHE A 16 22.79 30.04 -47.46
CA PHE A 16 24.11 30.43 -46.94
C PHE A 16 24.56 29.48 -45.82
N CYS A 17 25.07 28.29 -46.19
CA CYS A 17 26.10 27.54 -45.44
C CYS A 17 26.59 26.23 -46.12
N PHE A 18 26.44 26.02 -47.43
CA PHE A 18 27.07 24.87 -48.10
C PHE A 18 28.15 25.31 -49.09
N GLY A 19 29.35 25.52 -48.55
CA GLY A 19 30.55 25.77 -49.33
C GLY A 19 31.79 25.38 -48.54
N ALA A 20 32.10 24.08 -48.47
CA ALA A 20 33.46 23.50 -48.38
C ALA A 20 33.37 21.98 -48.07
N ALA A 21 33.99 21.18 -48.95
CA ALA A 21 34.31 19.74 -48.84
C ALA A 21 33.20 18.76 -48.38
N ALA A 22 32.62 18.02 -49.34
CA ALA A 22 31.78 16.86 -49.06
C ALA A 22 32.68 15.62 -48.87
N PHE A 23 32.73 15.07 -47.66
CA PHE A 23 33.37 13.79 -47.38
C PHE A 23 32.31 12.68 -47.43
N ALA A 24 32.61 11.60 -48.16
CA ALA A 24 31.78 10.39 -48.15
C ALA A 24 31.79 9.77 -46.74
N SER A 25 30.69 9.13 -46.36
CA SER A 25 30.58 8.33 -45.12
C SER A 25 30.50 9.11 -43.79
N GLU A 26 30.14 10.41 -43.79
CA GLU A 26 29.80 11.14 -42.56
C GLU A 26 28.37 10.77 -42.06
N PRO A 27 28.14 10.73 -40.72
CA PRO A 27 26.80 10.57 -40.18
C PRO A 27 25.88 11.75 -40.51
N ILE A 28 24.58 11.48 -40.65
CA ILE A 28 23.56 12.50 -40.87
C ILE A 28 22.37 12.29 -39.94
N THR A 29 21.89 13.37 -39.33
CA THR A 29 20.63 13.39 -38.60
C THR A 29 19.68 14.40 -39.24
N VAL A 30 18.45 13.99 -39.47
CA VAL A 30 17.39 14.82 -40.05
C VAL A 30 16.20 14.84 -39.10
N ALA A 31 15.78 16.03 -38.71
CA ALA A 31 14.53 16.24 -37.98
C ALA A 31 13.50 16.85 -38.92
N THR A 32 12.35 16.19 -39.05
CA THR A 32 11.21 16.66 -39.82
C THR A 32 9.99 16.84 -38.93
N ARG A 33 9.12 17.77 -39.31
CA ARG A 33 7.87 18.05 -38.61
C ARG A 33 6.70 17.96 -39.56
N ILE A 34 5.64 17.31 -39.09
CA ILE A 34 4.38 17.14 -39.81
C ILE A 34 3.21 17.49 -38.90
N VAL A 35 2.20 18.16 -39.46
CA VAL A 35 0.92 18.41 -38.78
C VAL A 35 -0.12 17.60 -39.52
N VAL A 36 -0.84 16.73 -38.81
CA VAL A 36 -1.87 15.87 -39.39
C VAL A 36 -3.23 16.49 -39.11
N ASP A 37 -3.72 17.38 -39.98
CA ASP A 37 -5.02 18.04 -39.79
C ASP A 37 -6.20 17.04 -39.85
N ALA A 38 -6.11 16.04 -40.73
CA ALA A 38 -7.04 14.93 -40.87
C ALA A 38 -6.27 13.66 -41.25
N LEU A 39 -6.83 12.48 -40.91
CA LEU A 39 -6.23 11.20 -41.29
C LEU A 39 -6.03 11.14 -42.83
N PRO A 40 -4.78 11.04 -43.32
CA PRO A 40 -4.52 11.04 -44.76
C PRO A 40 -5.07 9.77 -45.42
N GLN A 41 -5.38 9.85 -46.72
CA GLN A 41 -5.84 8.67 -47.49
C GLN A 41 -4.69 7.82 -48.06
N GLY A 42 -3.46 8.31 -47.98
CA GLY A 42 -2.27 7.67 -48.53
C GLY A 42 -1.09 7.72 -47.57
N GLU A 43 0.03 7.22 -48.04
CA GLU A 43 1.30 7.21 -47.31
C GLU A 43 1.93 8.60 -47.29
N LEU A 44 2.51 8.96 -46.15
CA LEU A 44 3.24 10.20 -45.92
C LEU A 44 4.74 9.92 -45.97
N THR A 45 5.51 10.72 -46.69
CA THR A 45 6.98 10.62 -46.67
C THR A 45 7.53 11.49 -45.55
N LEU A 46 8.02 10.85 -44.49
CA LEU A 46 8.57 11.54 -43.32
C LEU A 46 9.96 12.11 -43.60
N VAL A 47 10.79 11.37 -44.33
CA VAL A 47 12.15 11.76 -44.71
C VAL A 47 12.65 10.89 -45.86
N GLU A 48 13.50 11.46 -46.71
CA GLU A 48 14.19 10.74 -47.77
C GLU A 48 15.64 11.23 -47.90
N LEU A 49 16.55 10.27 -47.99
CA LEU A 49 17.98 10.45 -48.23
C LEU A 49 18.34 9.88 -49.60
N SER A 50 19.07 10.66 -50.38
CA SER A 50 19.50 10.30 -51.74
C SER A 50 21.02 10.52 -51.90
N PRO A 51 21.67 9.93 -52.92
CA PRO A 51 23.11 10.10 -53.13
C PRO A 51 23.54 11.55 -53.42
N GLU A 52 22.66 12.32 -54.05
CA GLU A 52 22.82 13.74 -54.36
C GLU A 52 21.43 14.40 -54.46
N GLU A 53 21.38 15.72 -54.36
CA GLU A 53 20.13 16.48 -54.42
C GLU A 53 19.45 16.32 -55.79
N GLY A 54 18.25 15.74 -55.82
CA GLY A 54 17.50 15.48 -57.05
C GLY A 54 17.82 14.16 -57.77
N ALA A 55 18.64 13.28 -57.18
CA ALA A 55 18.86 11.93 -57.71
C ALA A 55 17.60 11.07 -57.67
N ALA A 56 17.43 10.20 -58.67
CA ALA A 56 16.32 9.25 -58.74
C ALA A 56 16.46 8.05 -57.79
N ALA A 57 17.66 7.79 -57.26
CA ALA A 57 17.94 6.64 -56.41
C ALA A 57 17.72 6.96 -54.93
N THR A 58 16.99 6.10 -54.23
CA THR A 58 16.65 6.25 -52.81
C THR A 58 17.65 5.49 -51.93
N VAL A 59 18.45 6.20 -51.13
CA VAL A 59 19.31 5.54 -50.13
C VAL A 59 18.47 5.07 -48.95
N LEU A 60 17.65 5.97 -48.39
CA LEU A 60 16.73 5.66 -47.32
C LEU A 60 15.50 6.55 -47.44
N ARG A 61 14.31 5.97 -47.53
CA ARG A 61 13.04 6.68 -47.38
C ARG A 61 12.32 6.11 -46.17
N VAL A 62 11.77 6.98 -45.32
CA VAL A 62 10.87 6.57 -44.25
C VAL A 62 9.50 7.11 -44.55
N THR A 63 8.53 6.20 -44.52
CA THR A 63 7.15 6.49 -44.81
C THR A 63 6.25 6.12 -43.64
N TRP A 64 5.12 6.80 -43.56
CA TRP A 64 4.07 6.55 -42.57
C TRP A 64 2.75 6.41 -43.30
N GLY A 65 2.20 5.19 -43.35
CA GLY A 65 1.05 4.90 -44.19
C GLY A 65 0.23 3.71 -43.70
N PRO A 66 -0.96 3.50 -44.28
CA PRO A 66 -1.82 2.37 -43.92
C PRO A 66 -1.15 1.02 -44.24
N GLY A 67 -1.25 0.07 -43.31
CA GLY A 67 -0.80 -1.30 -43.51
C GLY A 67 -1.65 -2.10 -44.50
N ALA A 68 -1.06 -3.14 -45.10
CA ALA A 68 -1.69 -3.97 -46.14
C ALA A 68 -2.74 -4.98 -45.62
N SER A 69 -3.08 -5.00 -44.31
CA SER A 69 -4.01 -5.98 -43.71
C SER A 69 -5.49 -5.52 -43.73
N ALA A 70 -6.41 -6.47 -43.89
CA ALA A 70 -7.84 -6.22 -44.13
C ALA A 70 -8.67 -5.75 -42.91
N TRP A 71 -9.84 -5.15 -43.24
CA TRP A 71 -10.93 -4.60 -42.42
C TRP A 71 -10.64 -3.36 -41.56
N PHE A 72 -9.48 -3.24 -40.91
CA PHE A 72 -9.06 -2.00 -40.24
C PHE A 72 -7.54 -1.79 -40.42
N PRO A 73 -7.09 -1.04 -41.44
CA PRO A 73 -5.66 -0.85 -41.67
C PRO A 73 -5.04 -0.08 -40.52
N VAL A 74 -4.12 -0.73 -39.80
CA VAL A 74 -3.28 -0.07 -38.80
C VAL A 74 -2.17 0.67 -39.55
N TRP A 75 -1.94 1.93 -39.21
CA TRP A 75 -0.85 2.69 -39.81
C TRP A 75 0.49 2.16 -39.34
N GLN A 76 1.44 2.10 -40.25
CA GLN A 76 2.77 1.59 -40.03
C GLN A 76 3.82 2.59 -40.52
N ILE A 77 4.95 2.58 -39.82
CA ILE A 77 6.15 3.30 -40.25
C ILE A 77 7.07 2.28 -40.90
N VAL A 78 7.45 2.53 -42.14
CA VAL A 78 8.26 1.61 -42.95
C VAL A 78 9.47 2.36 -43.48
N THR A 79 10.63 1.72 -43.44
CA THR A 79 11.83 2.20 -44.15
C THR A 79 11.98 1.46 -45.45
N VAL A 80 12.35 2.17 -46.52
CA VAL A 80 12.63 1.65 -47.86
C VAL A 80 14.05 2.07 -48.24
N SER A 81 14.83 1.16 -48.83
CA SER A 81 16.17 1.44 -49.34
C SER A 81 16.40 0.73 -50.67
N GLU A 82 16.66 1.49 -51.72
CA GLU A 82 17.09 0.96 -53.03
C GLU A 82 18.62 0.78 -53.08
N ALA A 83 19.35 1.42 -52.16
CA ALA A 83 20.79 1.27 -51.99
C ALA A 83 21.21 -0.02 -51.24
N GLY A 84 20.26 -0.90 -50.94
CA GLY A 84 20.54 -2.19 -50.31
C GLY A 84 20.82 -2.17 -48.80
N LEU A 85 20.50 -1.10 -48.07
CA LEU A 85 20.75 -0.99 -46.62
C LEU A 85 20.14 -2.12 -45.77
N PHE A 86 19.08 -2.76 -46.26
CA PHE A 86 18.35 -3.82 -45.55
C PHE A 86 18.54 -5.20 -46.22
N GLY A 87 19.61 -5.38 -47.00
CA GLY A 87 19.87 -6.59 -47.77
C GLY A 87 18.85 -6.82 -48.89
N ALA A 88 18.52 -8.09 -49.18
CA ALA A 88 17.61 -8.46 -50.27
C ALA A 88 16.16 -7.97 -50.06
N ASN A 89 15.76 -7.78 -48.80
CA ASN A 89 14.48 -7.20 -48.44
C ASN A 89 14.69 -5.69 -48.29
N GLY A 90 14.58 -4.93 -49.39
CA GLY A 90 14.79 -3.47 -49.41
C GLY A 90 13.80 -2.65 -48.55
N THR A 91 13.04 -3.27 -47.64
CA THR A 91 12.08 -2.62 -46.75
C THR A 91 12.10 -3.23 -45.35
N GLN A 92 11.83 -2.43 -44.32
CA GLN A 92 11.69 -2.87 -42.92
C GLN A 92 10.52 -2.13 -42.25
N GLN A 93 9.68 -2.87 -41.52
CA GLN A 93 8.61 -2.27 -40.71
C GLN A 93 9.16 -1.89 -39.33
N LEU A 94 9.01 -0.62 -38.94
CA LEU A 94 9.59 -0.08 -37.71
C LEU A 94 8.61 -0.07 -36.53
N ALA A 95 7.37 0.33 -36.80
CA ALA A 95 6.34 0.50 -35.78
C ALA A 95 4.94 0.48 -36.39
N GLN A 96 3.93 0.22 -35.56
CA GLN A 96 2.52 0.40 -35.88
C GLN A 96 1.96 1.50 -34.98
N VAL A 97 1.68 2.67 -35.56
CA VAL A 97 1.22 3.86 -34.86
C VAL A 97 0.27 4.60 -35.79
N THR A 98 -0.94 4.89 -35.34
CA THR A 98 -1.92 5.67 -36.09
C THR A 98 -1.84 7.15 -35.72
N PRO A 99 -1.67 8.06 -36.69
CA PRO A 99 -1.70 9.49 -36.39
C PRO A 99 -3.10 9.92 -35.95
N ASN A 100 -3.16 10.69 -34.87
CA ASN A 100 -4.35 11.41 -34.46
C ASN A 100 -4.53 12.69 -35.29
N PRO A 101 -5.74 12.95 -35.84
CA PRO A 101 -6.09 14.24 -36.43
C PRO A 101 -5.92 15.41 -35.45
N GLY A 102 -5.45 16.55 -35.94
CA GLY A 102 -5.17 17.76 -35.17
C GLY A 102 -3.83 17.75 -34.42
N HIS A 103 -3.04 16.68 -34.53
CA HIS A 103 -1.76 16.56 -33.82
C HIS A 103 -0.56 16.96 -34.69
N ALA A 104 0.48 17.47 -34.04
CA ALA A 104 1.78 17.72 -34.66
C ALA A 104 2.79 16.68 -34.20
N TYR A 105 3.59 16.18 -35.12
CA TYR A 105 4.61 15.17 -34.86
C TYR A 105 5.97 15.66 -35.31
N ARG A 106 6.99 15.37 -34.49
CA ARG A 106 8.39 15.48 -34.88
C ARG A 106 8.97 14.08 -35.11
N PHE A 107 9.52 13.86 -36.29
CA PHE A 107 10.26 12.66 -36.64
C PHE A 107 11.75 12.98 -36.73
N LEU A 108 12.57 12.13 -36.13
CA LEU A 108 14.01 12.24 -36.16
C LEU A 108 14.58 10.94 -36.70
N VAL A 109 15.45 11.03 -37.70
CA VAL A 109 16.24 9.91 -38.23
C VAL A 109 17.72 10.27 -38.15
N SER A 110 18.52 9.33 -37.65
CA SER A 110 19.97 9.43 -37.57
C SER A 110 20.57 8.22 -38.24
N TYR A 111 21.38 8.47 -39.26
CA TYR A 111 22.02 7.42 -40.04
C TYR A 111 23.53 7.62 -40.05
N ASP A 112 24.27 6.63 -39.57
CA ASP A 112 25.72 6.53 -39.70
C ASP A 112 26.05 5.51 -40.79
N PRO A 113 26.40 5.97 -42.00
CA PRO A 113 26.64 5.10 -43.15
C PRO A 113 27.95 4.31 -43.04
N ALA A 114 28.94 4.80 -42.26
CA ALA A 114 30.22 4.10 -42.07
C ALA A 114 30.06 2.96 -41.06
N ALA A 115 29.31 3.19 -39.99
CA ALA A 115 29.06 2.20 -38.94
C ALA A 115 27.85 1.29 -39.23
N GLY A 116 27.05 1.59 -40.26
CA GLY A 116 25.86 0.82 -40.59
C GLY A 116 24.79 0.91 -39.50
N ARG A 117 24.52 2.12 -38.99
CA ARG A 117 23.58 2.33 -37.89
C ARG A 117 22.47 3.28 -38.28
N LEU A 118 21.23 2.89 -38.01
CA LEU A 118 20.05 3.71 -38.23
C LEU A 118 19.28 3.80 -36.92
N ALA A 119 19.05 5.01 -36.40
CA ALA A 119 18.20 5.26 -35.24
C ALA A 119 17.08 6.23 -35.60
N LEU A 120 15.87 5.99 -35.09
CA LEU A 120 14.70 6.79 -35.39
C LEU A 120 13.86 7.05 -34.13
N ARG A 121 13.25 8.24 -34.08
CA ARG A 121 12.33 8.66 -33.03
C ARG A 121 11.12 9.37 -33.62
N LEU A 122 9.91 9.00 -33.17
CA LEU A 122 8.68 9.74 -33.44
C LEU A 122 8.13 10.27 -32.12
N THR A 123 7.89 11.58 -32.06
CA THR A 123 7.30 12.26 -30.90
C THR A 123 6.03 12.97 -31.32
N ASP A 124 4.95 12.76 -30.57
CA ASP A 124 3.74 13.58 -30.64
C ASP A 124 4.00 14.85 -29.84
N GLU A 125 4.17 15.98 -30.52
CA GLU A 125 4.43 17.27 -29.87
C GLU A 125 3.18 17.85 -29.20
N THR A 126 1.99 17.38 -29.60
CA THR A 126 0.72 17.84 -29.00
C THR A 126 0.55 17.26 -27.60
N THR A 127 0.92 15.99 -27.39
CA THR A 127 0.83 15.32 -26.09
C THR A 127 2.16 15.32 -25.32
N GLY A 128 3.28 15.51 -26.02
CA GLY A 128 4.63 15.34 -25.49
C GLY A 128 5.11 13.88 -25.44
N GLU A 129 4.32 12.93 -25.95
CA GLU A 129 4.62 11.50 -25.89
C GLU A 129 5.59 11.05 -26.97
N VAL A 130 6.53 10.16 -26.62
CA VAL A 130 7.41 9.51 -27.59
C VAL A 130 6.80 8.19 -28.02
N LEU A 131 6.22 8.17 -29.23
CA LEU A 131 5.48 7.03 -29.77
C LEU A 131 6.41 5.92 -30.28
N VAL A 132 7.58 6.27 -30.81
CA VAL A 132 8.54 5.32 -31.38
C VAL A 132 9.97 5.69 -30.99
N ARG A 133 10.73 4.70 -30.53
CA ARG A 133 12.21 4.71 -30.42
C ARG A 133 12.74 3.39 -30.97
N ARG A 134 13.51 3.44 -32.04
CA ARG A 134 14.04 2.24 -32.71
C ARG A 134 15.43 2.48 -33.25
N ALA A 135 16.26 1.46 -33.19
CA ALA A 135 17.50 1.40 -33.95
C ALA A 135 17.64 0.06 -34.66
N LEU A 136 18.37 0.09 -35.77
CA LEU A 136 18.65 -1.04 -36.65
C LEU A 136 20.14 -0.99 -37.02
N LEU A 137 20.76 -2.17 -37.09
CA LEU A 137 21.99 -2.35 -37.83
C LEU A 137 21.62 -2.57 -39.30
N VAL A 138 22.29 -1.83 -40.18
CA VAL A 138 22.05 -1.81 -41.63
C VAL A 138 23.38 -1.95 -42.36
N ASP A 139 23.33 -2.32 -43.64
CA ASP A 139 24.54 -2.39 -44.46
C ASP A 139 25.17 -1.00 -44.62
N THR A 140 26.50 -0.95 -44.69
CA THR A 140 27.25 0.32 -44.82
C THR A 140 27.07 0.95 -46.19
N PHE A 141 27.16 2.27 -46.27
CA PHE A 141 27.05 3.02 -47.53
C PHE A 141 28.25 3.96 -47.74
N ALA A 142 28.88 3.87 -48.92
CA ALA A 142 30.11 4.63 -49.24
C ALA A 142 29.85 5.91 -50.07
N GLY A 143 28.58 6.28 -50.28
CA GLY A 143 28.20 7.44 -51.09
C GLY A 143 27.94 8.71 -50.27
N GLN A 144 27.67 9.81 -50.98
CA GLN A 144 27.19 11.05 -50.38
C GLN A 144 25.72 10.90 -49.94
N LEU A 145 25.30 11.74 -48.99
CA LEU A 145 23.92 11.78 -48.51
C LEU A 145 23.39 13.21 -48.63
N ALA A 146 22.29 13.37 -49.36
CA ALA A 146 21.52 14.60 -49.45
C ALA A 146 20.10 14.34 -48.96
N VAL A 147 19.51 15.33 -48.27
CA VAL A 147 18.13 15.27 -47.81
C VAL A 147 17.23 15.73 -48.95
N ALA A 148 16.32 14.87 -49.39
CA ALA A 148 15.32 15.25 -50.37
C ALA A 148 14.17 16.03 -49.70
N THR A 149 13.61 17.00 -50.41
CA THR A 149 12.42 17.73 -49.96
C THR A 149 11.19 16.85 -50.04
N SER A 150 10.46 16.68 -48.94
CA SER A 150 9.14 16.03 -48.90
C SER A 150 8.02 17.05 -49.08
N ALA A 151 6.91 16.64 -49.70
CA ALA A 151 5.68 17.43 -49.77
C ALA A 151 4.87 17.35 -48.46
N ASP A 152 5.09 16.31 -47.66
CA ASP A 152 4.28 15.98 -46.48
C ASP A 152 4.88 16.51 -45.18
N ALA A 153 6.20 16.49 -45.06
CA ALA A 153 6.94 16.87 -43.86
C ALA A 153 7.94 18.00 -44.14
N VAL A 154 8.03 18.95 -43.22
CA VAL A 154 8.98 20.06 -43.30
C VAL A 154 10.28 19.65 -42.61
N VAL A 155 11.41 19.75 -43.32
CA VAL A 155 12.73 19.58 -42.72
C VAL A 155 13.03 20.77 -41.81
N GLU A 156 13.14 20.53 -40.52
CA GLU A 156 13.45 21.58 -39.53
C GLU A 156 14.96 21.69 -39.28
N ARG A 157 15.67 20.56 -39.32
CA ARG A 157 17.10 20.50 -39.01
C ARG A 157 17.78 19.37 -39.79
N VAL A 158 18.99 19.66 -40.27
CA VAL A 158 19.94 18.67 -40.77
C VAL A 158 21.26 18.89 -40.04
N SER A 159 21.82 17.85 -39.44
CA SER A 159 23.13 17.88 -38.78
C SER A 159 24.03 16.76 -39.30
N ARG A 160 25.33 17.01 -39.33
CA ARG A 160 26.36 16.04 -39.74
C ARG A 160 26.92 15.25 -38.55
N ALA A 161 26.03 14.82 -37.67
CA ALA A 161 26.35 14.10 -36.45
C ALA A 161 25.34 12.98 -36.24
N TYR A 162 25.75 11.92 -35.55
CA TYR A 162 24.86 10.81 -35.23
C TYR A 162 24.16 11.06 -33.88
N GLU A 163 22.88 11.42 -33.91
CA GLU A 163 22.08 11.52 -32.70
C GLU A 163 21.48 10.15 -32.34
N PRO A 164 21.74 9.57 -31.15
CA PRO A 164 21.17 8.28 -30.75
C PRO A 164 19.66 8.38 -30.46
N ALA A 165 18.85 8.43 -31.52
CA ALA A 165 17.41 8.66 -31.45
C ALA A 165 16.63 7.56 -30.70
N ASP A 166 17.21 6.36 -30.61
CA ASP A 166 16.66 5.20 -29.92
C ASP A 166 16.98 5.18 -28.42
N LEU A 167 17.85 6.08 -27.95
CA LEU A 167 18.36 6.12 -26.59
C LEU A 167 17.21 6.08 -25.59
N ARG A 168 17.37 5.33 -24.50
CA ARG A 168 16.46 5.29 -23.35
C ARG A 168 17.27 5.51 -22.10
N TRP A 169 16.65 6.16 -21.12
CA TRP A 169 17.26 6.26 -19.81
C TRP A 169 16.23 6.23 -18.70
N ASP A 170 16.62 5.69 -17.54
CA ASP A 170 15.78 5.58 -16.35
C ASP A 170 16.65 5.81 -15.11
N LEU A 171 16.11 6.49 -14.08
CA LEU A 171 16.73 6.49 -12.76
C LEU A 171 16.32 5.25 -11.98
N GLY A 172 17.24 4.75 -11.17
CA GLY A 172 16.99 3.60 -10.34
C GLY A 172 18.14 3.24 -9.42
N THR A 173 18.01 2.06 -8.82
CA THR A 173 19.02 1.40 -7.98
C THR A 173 19.48 0.12 -8.65
N LEU A 174 20.69 -0.34 -8.26
CA LEU A 174 21.18 -1.67 -8.60
C LEU A 174 20.96 -2.58 -7.39
N GLU A 175 20.04 -3.54 -7.50
CA GLU A 175 19.68 -4.47 -6.44
C GLU A 175 19.89 -5.90 -6.92
N HIS A 176 20.62 -6.71 -6.14
CA HIS A 176 20.89 -8.12 -6.45
C HIS A 176 21.42 -8.38 -7.87
N GLY A 177 22.14 -7.41 -8.45
CA GLY A 177 22.67 -7.47 -9.82
C GLY A 177 21.68 -7.08 -10.92
N GLY A 178 20.47 -6.66 -10.59
CA GLY A 178 19.45 -6.13 -11.50
C GLY A 178 19.21 -4.63 -11.30
N PHE A 179 18.64 -3.98 -12.32
CA PHE A 179 18.22 -2.57 -12.24
C PHE A 179 16.75 -2.47 -11.88
N VAL A 180 16.44 -1.67 -10.86
CA VAL A 180 15.07 -1.34 -10.43
C VAL A 180 14.80 0.12 -10.76
N ALA A 181 13.87 0.37 -11.68
CA ALA A 181 13.45 1.73 -12.01
C ALA A 181 12.66 2.34 -10.85
N LEU A 182 12.96 3.59 -10.50
CA LEU A 182 12.31 4.28 -9.39
C LEU A 182 11.46 5.45 -9.89
N GLN A 183 10.28 5.63 -9.28
CA GLN A 183 9.41 6.78 -9.53
C GLN A 183 9.82 8.02 -8.72
N SER A 184 10.41 7.81 -7.54
CA SER A 184 11.04 8.82 -6.71
C SER A 184 12.36 8.30 -6.17
N VAL A 185 13.32 9.19 -5.98
CA VAL A 185 14.68 8.84 -5.51
C VAL A 185 14.93 9.37 -4.12
N ASP A 186 15.60 8.59 -3.29
CA ASP A 186 16.17 9.10 -2.05
C ASP A 186 17.42 9.92 -2.42
N PRO A 187 17.44 11.24 -2.15
CA PRO A 187 18.56 12.09 -2.55
C PRO A 187 19.87 11.70 -1.85
N LEU A 188 19.82 10.93 -0.75
CA LEU A 188 20.99 10.51 0.02
C LEU A 188 21.39 9.07 -0.23
N ALA A 189 20.62 8.31 -1.03
CA ALA A 189 20.95 6.95 -1.39
C ALA A 189 21.75 6.87 -2.70
N PRO A 190 22.57 5.81 -2.89
CA PRO A 190 23.18 5.54 -4.18
C PRO A 190 22.13 5.40 -5.28
N THR A 191 22.20 6.28 -6.28
CA THR A 191 21.28 6.28 -7.42
C THR A 191 22.09 6.15 -8.71
N VAL A 192 21.55 5.42 -9.69
CA VAL A 192 22.15 5.32 -11.02
C VAL A 192 21.16 5.75 -12.09
N VAL A 193 21.69 6.27 -13.19
CA VAL A 193 20.95 6.39 -14.46
C VAL A 193 21.37 5.23 -15.34
N ARG A 194 20.42 4.37 -15.68
CA ARG A 194 20.62 3.35 -16.72
C ARG A 194 20.40 4.02 -18.07
N VAL A 195 21.36 3.93 -18.97
CA VAL A 195 21.29 4.41 -20.36
C VAL A 195 21.38 3.21 -21.29
N GLN A 196 20.48 3.14 -22.29
CA GLN A 196 20.39 2.04 -23.25
C GLN A 196 20.20 2.58 -24.66
N ALA A 197 20.93 2.04 -25.63
CA ALA A 197 20.92 2.44 -27.03
C ALA A 197 21.63 1.37 -27.90
N GLN A 198 21.51 1.46 -29.22
CA GLN A 198 22.17 0.55 -30.17
C GLN A 198 23.54 1.07 -30.64
N GLY A 199 24.53 0.17 -30.66
CA GLY A 199 25.85 0.39 -31.29
C GLY A 199 26.89 1.08 -30.39
N PRO A 200 28.15 1.21 -30.82
CA PRO A 200 29.15 1.93 -30.03
C PRO A 200 28.91 3.44 -30.09
N LEU A 201 28.69 4.09 -28.94
CA LEU A 201 28.54 5.54 -28.83
C LEU A 201 29.83 6.14 -28.25
N PRO A 202 30.81 6.57 -29.09
CA PRO A 202 32.15 6.90 -28.63
C PRO A 202 32.23 8.14 -27.71
N GLY A 203 31.21 8.99 -27.76
CA GLY A 203 31.09 10.20 -26.94
C GLY A 203 30.85 9.91 -25.45
N THR A 204 30.48 10.97 -24.73
CA THR A 204 30.26 10.95 -23.29
C THR A 204 28.81 11.32 -22.98
N PHE A 205 28.16 10.55 -22.12
CA PHE A 205 26.89 10.93 -21.52
C PHE A 205 27.12 11.86 -20.34
N ARG A 206 26.31 12.91 -20.24
CA ARG A 206 26.28 13.83 -19.10
C ARG A 206 24.85 13.94 -18.60
N LEU A 207 24.66 13.72 -17.31
CA LEU A 207 23.43 14.06 -16.61
C LEU A 207 23.59 15.45 -16.00
N VAL A 208 22.71 16.38 -16.34
CA VAL A 208 22.79 17.80 -15.98
C VAL A 208 21.54 18.20 -15.20
N LEU A 209 21.73 19.05 -14.19
CA LEU A 209 20.64 19.67 -13.43
C LEU A 209 20.14 20.95 -14.08
N GLY A 210 18.85 20.99 -14.41
CA GLY A 210 18.16 22.15 -15.00
C GLY A 210 18.90 22.77 -16.21
N ASP A 211 18.71 24.07 -16.41
CA ASP A 211 19.29 24.81 -17.54
C ASP A 211 20.75 25.27 -17.28
N GLY A 212 21.35 24.84 -16.16
CA GLY A 212 22.54 25.45 -15.56
C GLY A 212 23.89 24.79 -15.89
N GLY A 213 23.95 23.77 -16.75
CA GLY A 213 25.21 23.13 -17.17
C GLY A 213 25.98 22.38 -16.09
N HIS A 214 25.48 22.30 -14.84
CA HIS A 214 26.13 21.54 -13.78
C HIS A 214 25.85 20.04 -13.95
N SER A 215 26.87 19.30 -14.41
CA SER A 215 26.78 17.85 -14.57
C SER A 215 26.92 17.15 -13.20
N VAL A 216 25.95 16.31 -12.86
CA VAL A 216 25.91 15.51 -11.63
C VAL A 216 26.40 14.08 -11.83
N ALA A 217 26.37 13.59 -13.07
CA ALA A 217 26.91 12.28 -13.42
C ALA A 217 27.42 12.31 -14.87
N SER A 218 28.46 11.55 -15.15
CA SER A 218 28.94 11.37 -16.52
C SER A 218 29.54 9.98 -16.70
N GLY A 219 29.60 9.52 -17.95
CA GLY A 219 30.14 8.21 -18.27
C GLY A 219 30.25 8.01 -19.78
N ARG A 220 31.22 7.20 -20.20
CA ARG A 220 31.34 6.75 -21.59
C ARG A 220 30.50 5.50 -21.80
N TRP A 221 30.10 5.28 -23.04
CA TRP A 221 29.39 4.07 -23.45
C TRP A 221 30.21 2.81 -23.15
N ALA A 222 29.56 1.82 -22.53
CA ALA A 222 30.19 0.57 -22.09
C ALA A 222 29.67 -0.69 -22.81
N GLY A 223 28.93 -0.52 -23.91
CA GLY A 223 28.16 -1.59 -24.57
C GLY A 223 26.66 -1.34 -24.40
N GLU A 224 25.80 -2.32 -24.66
CA GLU A 224 24.33 -2.16 -24.78
C GLU A 224 23.64 -1.42 -23.62
N THR A 225 24.21 -1.45 -22.42
CA THR A 225 23.72 -0.70 -21.27
C THR A 225 24.88 -0.06 -20.53
N THR A 226 24.75 1.22 -20.20
CA THR A 226 25.71 2.01 -19.43
C THR A 226 25.03 2.55 -18.18
N TYR A 227 25.71 2.57 -17.04
CA TYR A 227 25.20 3.14 -15.80
C TYR A 227 26.00 4.38 -15.43
N LEU A 228 25.31 5.52 -15.28
CA LEU A 228 25.90 6.74 -14.75
C LEU A 228 25.61 6.79 -13.25
N THR A 229 26.64 6.79 -12.42
CA THR A 229 26.47 6.89 -10.97
C THR A 229 26.17 8.34 -10.59
N VAL A 230 25.04 8.57 -9.93
CA VAL A 230 24.67 9.86 -9.36
C VAL A 230 25.14 9.86 -7.90
N PRO A 231 26.09 10.74 -7.52
CA PRO A 231 26.58 10.77 -6.15
C PRO A 231 25.45 11.17 -5.17
N PRO A 232 25.36 10.54 -3.99
CA PRO A 232 24.47 10.98 -2.92
C PRO A 232 24.59 12.47 -2.61
N GLY A 233 23.45 13.12 -2.38
CA GLY A 233 23.34 14.56 -2.12
C GLY A 233 23.40 15.45 -3.37
N SER A 234 23.59 14.88 -4.56
CA SER A 234 23.73 15.69 -5.80
C SER A 234 22.39 16.13 -6.38
N LEU A 235 21.28 15.48 -6.02
CA LEU A 235 19.95 15.82 -6.51
C LEU A 235 19.25 16.76 -5.52
N PRO A 236 18.83 17.98 -5.94
CA PRO A 236 18.00 18.85 -5.12
C PRO A 236 16.69 18.17 -4.73
N MET A 237 16.22 18.39 -3.50
CA MET A 237 14.93 17.89 -3.03
C MET A 237 13.78 18.48 -3.82
N GLY A 238 12.73 17.68 -4.03
CA GLY A 238 11.52 18.04 -4.75
C GLY A 238 11.57 17.66 -6.23
N LEU A 239 10.77 18.38 -7.04
CA LEU A 239 10.73 18.20 -8.48
C LEU A 239 11.93 18.87 -9.14
N THR A 240 12.80 18.05 -9.71
CA THR A 240 14.06 18.48 -10.34
C THR A 240 14.06 18.09 -11.82
N PRO A 241 14.17 19.05 -12.75
CA PRO A 241 14.44 18.73 -14.15
C PRO A 241 15.88 18.20 -14.29
N LEU A 242 16.00 17.00 -14.84
CA LEU A 242 17.26 16.35 -15.18
C LEU A 242 17.34 16.16 -16.69
N THR A 243 18.46 16.60 -17.26
CA THR A 243 18.73 16.51 -18.69
C THR A 243 19.83 15.49 -18.94
N LEU A 244 19.54 14.47 -19.72
CA LEU A 244 20.56 13.57 -20.24
C LEU A 244 21.05 14.09 -21.59
N GLU A 245 22.35 14.39 -21.67
CA GLU A 245 23.03 14.82 -22.87
C GLU A 245 23.98 13.73 -23.36
N TYR A 246 24.09 13.58 -24.68
CA TYR A 246 25.21 12.85 -25.30
C TYR A 246 26.08 13.85 -26.06
N VAL A 247 27.36 13.87 -25.70
CA VAL A 247 28.35 14.85 -26.13
C VAL A 247 29.46 14.14 -26.89
N GLU A 248 29.76 14.59 -28.10
CA GLU A 248 30.88 14.08 -28.89
C GLU A 248 32.25 14.51 -28.31
N ASP A 249 33.34 13.88 -28.75
CA ASP A 249 34.69 14.15 -28.21
C ASP A 249 35.17 15.59 -28.47
N ASP A 250 34.59 16.28 -29.46
CA ASP A 250 34.85 17.70 -29.77
C ASP A 250 34.05 18.67 -28.87
N GLY A 251 33.18 18.14 -28.00
CA GLY A 251 32.33 18.91 -27.10
C GLY A 251 30.94 19.25 -27.64
N THR A 252 30.60 18.84 -28.87
CA THR A 252 29.28 19.08 -29.46
C THR A 252 28.20 18.25 -28.78
N ILE A 253 27.13 18.90 -28.29
CA ILE A 253 25.94 18.22 -27.76
C ILE A 253 25.07 17.80 -28.95
N VAL A 254 24.94 16.49 -29.16
CA VAL A 254 24.21 15.93 -30.31
C VAL A 254 22.87 15.31 -29.91
N TYR A 255 22.64 15.05 -28.62
CA TYR A 255 21.37 14.63 -28.05
C TYR A 255 21.15 15.30 -26.71
N SER A 256 19.90 15.67 -26.42
CA SER A 256 19.47 16.20 -25.13
C SER A 256 18.03 15.81 -24.86
N GLU A 257 17.76 15.23 -23.68
CA GLU A 257 16.40 14.92 -23.23
C GLU A 257 16.23 15.25 -21.75
N THR A 258 15.27 16.11 -21.45
CA THR A 258 14.92 16.51 -20.08
C THR A 258 13.74 15.71 -19.54
N ARG A 259 13.84 15.26 -18.29
CA ARG A 259 12.73 14.68 -17.51
C ARG A 259 12.69 15.27 -16.13
N THR A 260 11.50 15.46 -15.58
CA THR A 260 11.34 15.84 -14.18
C THR A 260 11.40 14.60 -13.31
N VAL A 261 12.28 14.61 -12.32
CA VAL A 261 12.42 13.56 -11.31
C VAL A 261 12.00 14.13 -9.97
N GLN A 262 11.33 13.32 -9.16
CA GLN A 262 11.00 13.66 -7.78
C GLN A 262 12.06 13.08 -6.83
N ALA A 263 12.82 13.96 -6.17
CA ALA A 263 13.78 13.57 -5.15
C ALA A 263 13.22 13.84 -3.75
N GLY A 264 13.30 12.84 -2.88
CA GLY A 264 12.78 12.87 -1.51
C GLY A 264 11.45 12.14 -1.40
N ARG A 265 11.32 11.36 -0.33
CA ARG A 265 10.12 10.62 0.02
C ARG A 265 9.90 10.67 1.53
N VAL A 266 8.68 11.04 1.91
CA VAL A 266 8.13 10.89 3.25
C VAL A 266 7.09 9.77 3.19
N SER A 267 7.24 8.79 4.06
CA SER A 267 6.17 7.84 4.35
C SER A 267 5.63 8.15 5.75
N GLY A 268 4.42 7.72 6.08
CA GLY A 268 3.92 7.91 7.43
C GLY A 268 2.58 7.26 7.68
N ALA A 269 2.04 7.49 8.87
CA ALA A 269 0.73 7.00 9.27
C ALA A 269 0.00 8.06 10.08
N VAL A 270 -1.32 8.05 9.96
CA VAL A 270 -2.23 8.91 10.74
C VAL A 270 -2.75 8.13 11.94
N ARG A 271 -2.72 8.74 13.11
CA ARG A 271 -3.35 8.22 14.32
C ARG A 271 -4.23 9.28 14.94
N VAL A 272 -5.38 8.88 15.47
CA VAL A 272 -6.30 9.79 16.15
C VAL A 272 -6.66 9.23 17.51
N ARG A 273 -6.76 10.12 18.50
CA ARG A 273 -7.36 9.84 19.80
C ARG A 273 -8.34 10.94 20.14
N TYR A 274 -9.55 10.56 20.58
CA TYR A 274 -10.48 11.53 21.13
C TYR A 274 -10.05 11.96 22.54
N ASP A 275 -9.79 13.26 22.73
CA ASP A 275 -9.66 13.86 24.04
C ASP A 275 -11.00 14.49 24.43
N ARG A 276 -11.75 13.76 25.26
CA ARG A 276 -13.06 14.19 25.76
C ARG A 276 -13.01 15.46 26.61
N ALA A 277 -11.93 15.67 27.38
CA ALA A 277 -11.82 16.84 28.25
C ALA A 277 -11.60 18.12 27.44
N ALA A 278 -10.86 18.02 26.34
CA ALA A 278 -10.63 19.12 25.41
C ALA A 278 -11.70 19.24 24.32
N GLY A 279 -12.49 18.19 24.06
CA GLY A 279 -13.49 18.17 22.98
C GLY A 279 -12.85 18.15 21.59
N VAL A 280 -11.70 17.48 21.44
CA VAL A 280 -10.93 17.45 20.19
C VAL A 280 -10.49 16.03 19.83
N PHE A 281 -10.36 15.78 18.54
CA PHE A 281 -9.56 14.68 18.01
C PHE A 281 -8.09 15.12 18.01
N ARG A 282 -7.29 14.58 18.92
CA ARG A 282 -5.84 14.72 18.88
C ARG A 282 -5.31 13.84 17.76
N THR A 283 -4.85 14.47 16.70
CA THR A 283 -4.34 13.80 15.52
C THR A 283 -2.82 13.84 15.53
N TYR A 284 -2.23 12.68 15.30
CA TYR A 284 -0.79 12.49 15.19
C TYR A 284 -0.47 12.04 13.77
N LEU A 285 0.59 12.63 13.22
CA LEU A 285 1.16 12.27 11.94
C LEU A 285 2.57 11.76 12.19
N ASP A 286 2.72 10.44 12.11
CA ASP A 286 3.97 9.73 12.34
C ASP A 286 4.70 9.59 11.02
N LEU A 287 5.66 10.48 10.77
CA LEU A 287 6.43 10.56 9.54
C LEU A 287 7.73 9.79 9.67
N ALA A 288 8.12 9.12 8.61
CA ALA A 288 9.37 8.41 8.44
C ALA A 288 9.91 8.62 7.03
N GLY A 289 11.21 8.39 6.86
CA GLY A 289 11.93 8.67 5.62
C GLY A 289 12.99 9.74 5.84
N GLY A 290 13.76 10.06 4.80
CA GLY A 290 14.85 11.02 4.93
C GLY A 290 16.08 10.49 5.68
N PRO A 291 17.05 11.37 5.99
CA PRO A 291 16.79 12.72 6.50
C PRO A 291 16.34 13.74 5.43
N LEU A 292 15.24 14.44 5.71
CA LEU A 292 14.70 15.54 4.91
C LEU A 292 14.51 16.75 5.82
N ASP A 293 15.19 17.85 5.52
CA ASP A 293 15.17 19.06 6.34
C ASP A 293 14.34 20.18 5.69
N ASP A 294 13.87 21.11 6.53
CA ASP A 294 13.19 22.34 6.12
C ASP A 294 11.96 22.15 5.21
N LEU A 295 11.18 21.08 5.43
CA LEU A 295 9.92 20.87 4.72
C LEU A 295 8.83 21.80 5.25
N THR A 296 8.06 22.38 4.33
CA THR A 296 6.75 22.96 4.63
C THR A 296 5.67 21.95 4.27
N LEU A 297 4.94 21.46 5.27
CA LEU A 297 3.83 20.54 5.09
C LEU A 297 2.51 21.31 5.15
N ARG A 298 1.68 21.15 4.13
CA ARG A 298 0.28 21.57 4.09
C ARG A 298 -0.58 20.35 4.30
N ILE A 299 -1.21 20.27 5.46
CA ILE A 299 -2.01 19.13 5.89
C ILE A 299 -3.47 19.51 5.71
N LYS A 300 -4.22 18.73 4.94
CA LYS A 300 -5.68 18.84 4.84
C LYS A 300 -6.30 17.68 5.61
N ALA A 301 -7.18 17.98 6.55
CA ALA A 301 -7.89 16.99 7.33
C ALA A 301 -9.41 17.18 7.19
N THR A 302 -10.12 16.11 6.91
CA THR A 302 -11.58 16.08 6.80
C THR A 302 -12.15 15.19 7.88
N VAL A 303 -13.05 15.74 8.70
CA VAL A 303 -13.82 15.00 9.71
C VAL A 303 -15.19 14.67 9.13
N SER A 304 -15.52 13.38 9.06
CA SER A 304 -16.78 12.89 8.50
C SER A 304 -17.54 12.04 9.51
N LYS A 305 -18.85 12.27 9.63
CA LYS A 305 -19.74 11.40 10.40
C LYS A 305 -19.89 10.06 9.67
N MET A 306 -19.73 8.97 10.41
CA MET A 306 -20.06 7.64 9.92
C MET A 306 -21.55 7.40 10.15
N ASN A 307 -22.32 7.25 9.06
CA ASN A 307 -23.73 6.90 9.14
C ASN A 307 -23.94 5.52 8.54
N TRP A 308 -24.34 4.56 9.37
CA TRP A 308 -24.71 3.24 8.89
C TRP A 308 -26.03 3.30 8.09
N ASP A 309 -26.03 2.69 6.91
CA ASP A 309 -27.23 2.50 6.07
C ASP A 309 -27.67 1.05 6.17
N ASP A 310 -28.72 0.77 6.95
CA ASP A 310 -29.22 -0.59 7.18
C ASP A 310 -29.67 -1.30 5.90
N THR A 311 -30.19 -0.55 4.92
CA THR A 311 -30.68 -1.14 3.67
C THR A 311 -29.52 -1.53 2.76
N ALA A 312 -28.53 -0.64 2.63
CA ALA A 312 -27.36 -0.88 1.79
C ALA A 312 -26.25 -1.67 2.51
N ARG A 313 -26.37 -1.86 3.83
CA ARG A 313 -25.42 -2.50 4.73
C ARG A 313 -24.00 -1.98 4.56
N ARG A 314 -23.86 -0.65 4.57
CA ARG A 314 -22.58 0.05 4.43
C ARG A 314 -22.63 1.42 5.08
N TYR A 315 -21.46 1.95 5.42
CA TYR A 315 -21.33 3.32 5.88
C TYR A 315 -21.46 4.34 4.74
N ARG A 316 -22.12 5.46 5.05
CA ARG A 316 -22.04 6.71 4.31
C ARG A 316 -21.29 7.72 5.16
N TYR A 317 -20.22 8.28 4.61
CA TYR A 317 -19.41 9.29 5.28
C TYR A 317 -19.92 10.68 4.89
N VAL A 318 -20.34 11.47 5.88
CA VAL A 318 -20.85 12.84 5.66
C VAL A 318 -19.83 13.83 6.23
N PRO A 319 -19.09 14.58 5.39
CA PRO A 319 -18.16 15.60 5.87
C PRO A 319 -18.88 16.65 6.72
N VAL A 320 -18.31 16.95 7.90
CA VAL A 320 -18.82 17.97 8.82
C VAL A 320 -17.79 19.03 9.16
N GLY A 321 -16.51 18.78 8.86
CA GLY A 321 -15.42 19.73 9.05
C GLY A 321 -14.27 19.48 8.09
N GLU A 322 -13.68 20.55 7.58
CA GLU A 322 -12.47 20.54 6.76
C GLU A 322 -11.47 21.54 7.36
N HIS A 323 -10.23 21.11 7.50
CA HIS A 323 -9.19 21.85 8.20
C HIS A 323 -7.91 21.85 7.39
N GLU A 324 -7.29 23.02 7.24
CA GLU A 324 -5.95 23.17 6.67
C GLU A 324 -4.98 23.55 7.78
N ILE A 325 -3.89 22.80 7.89
CA ILE A 325 -2.85 22.99 8.90
C ILE A 325 -1.51 23.10 8.20
N ASP A 326 -0.84 24.25 8.38
CA ASP A 326 0.51 24.45 7.90
C ASP A 326 1.54 24.11 9.00
N ARG A 327 2.59 23.38 8.62
CA ARG A 327 3.77 23.13 9.44
C ARG A 327 5.00 23.53 8.63
N ARG A 328 5.83 24.42 9.17
CA ARG A 328 7.04 24.92 8.50
C ARG A 328 8.28 24.39 9.17
N SER A 329 9.36 24.31 8.41
CA SER A 329 10.68 23.84 8.87
C SER A 329 10.61 22.48 9.56
N VAL A 330 9.79 21.58 9.02
CA VAL A 330 9.68 20.20 9.47
C VAL A 330 10.91 19.44 9.01
N THR A 331 11.56 18.77 9.95
CA THR A 331 12.64 17.82 9.68
C THR A 331 12.08 16.42 9.86
N VAL A 332 12.21 15.55 8.85
CA VAL A 332 11.89 14.12 8.94
C VAL A 332 13.21 13.36 9.04
N GLY A 333 13.50 12.83 10.23
CA GLY A 333 14.75 12.14 10.52
C GLY A 333 14.65 10.61 10.44
N PRO A 334 15.79 9.90 10.51
CA PRO A 334 15.84 8.43 10.46
C PRO A 334 15.12 7.75 11.63
N GLU A 335 15.03 8.41 12.78
CA GLU A 335 14.27 7.95 13.96
C GLU A 335 12.75 8.20 13.84
N GLY A 336 12.30 8.78 12.72
CA GLY A 336 10.94 9.24 12.53
C GLY A 336 10.67 10.62 13.15
N THR A 337 9.50 11.18 12.86
CA THR A 337 9.08 12.50 13.31
C THR A 337 7.58 12.48 13.54
N ARG A 338 7.16 12.72 14.79
CA ARG A 338 5.75 12.83 15.16
C ARG A 338 5.33 14.29 15.18
N LEU A 339 4.37 14.64 14.35
CA LEU A 339 3.66 15.93 14.41
C LEU A 339 2.30 15.71 15.08
N SER A 340 1.80 16.71 15.80
CA SER A 340 0.45 16.70 16.34
C SER A 340 -0.33 17.96 15.98
N PHE A 341 -1.64 17.81 15.88
CA PHE A 341 -2.61 18.90 15.73
C PHE A 341 -3.97 18.43 16.24
N ASP A 342 -4.77 19.38 16.72
CA ASP A 342 -6.10 19.12 17.26
C ASP A 342 -7.16 19.50 16.24
N LEU A 343 -8.11 18.60 16.00
CA LEU A 343 -9.30 18.85 15.20
C LEU A 343 -10.51 18.95 16.14
N PRO A 344 -11.36 19.99 16.04
CA PRO A 344 -12.57 20.07 16.84
C PRO A 344 -13.46 18.83 16.65
N ALA A 345 -13.82 18.17 17.75
CA ALA A 345 -14.80 17.09 17.70
C ALA A 345 -16.22 17.69 17.63
N PRO A 346 -17.11 17.18 16.77
CA PRO A 346 -18.50 17.61 16.77
C PRO A 346 -19.18 17.32 18.12
N ALA A 347 -20.13 18.18 18.50
CA ALA A 347 -20.82 18.09 19.80
C ALA A 347 -21.78 16.90 19.90
N GLU A 348 -22.25 16.37 18.76
CA GLU A 348 -23.08 15.17 18.72
C GLU A 348 -22.19 13.93 18.95
N ALA A 349 -22.61 13.03 19.83
CA ALA A 349 -21.95 11.74 19.97
C ALA A 349 -22.12 10.89 18.70
N GLY A 350 -21.06 10.24 18.28
CA GLY A 350 -21.04 9.43 17.06
C GLY A 350 -19.69 8.75 16.82
N ALA A 351 -19.65 7.95 15.75
CA ALA A 351 -18.43 7.44 15.14
C ALA A 351 -17.98 8.35 13.99
N TRP A 352 -16.67 8.55 13.90
CA TRP A 352 -16.06 9.55 13.05
C TRP A 352 -14.91 8.95 12.25
N ARG A 353 -14.86 9.34 10.98
CA ARG A 353 -13.76 9.08 10.06
C ARG A 353 -12.98 10.38 9.88
N ILE A 354 -11.66 10.30 10.01
CA ILE A 354 -10.73 11.41 9.84
C ILE A 354 -9.80 11.05 8.68
N ASP A 355 -9.96 11.74 7.55
CA ASP A 355 -9.09 11.58 6.38
C ASP A 355 -8.05 12.69 6.37
N VAL A 356 -6.77 12.34 6.20
CA VAL A 356 -5.67 13.30 6.17
C VAL A 356 -4.89 13.15 4.88
N SER A 357 -4.65 14.26 4.20
CA SER A 357 -3.72 14.35 3.07
C SER A 357 -2.65 15.39 3.36
N VAL A 358 -1.45 15.17 2.84
CA VAL A 358 -0.29 16.01 3.10
C VAL A 358 0.41 16.34 1.79
N GLU A 359 0.55 17.64 1.53
CA GLU A 359 1.40 18.16 0.48
C GLU A 359 2.67 18.73 1.12
N ALA A 360 3.83 18.48 0.53
CA ALA A 360 5.11 19.00 1.01
C ALA A 360 5.71 20.00 0.02
N GLU A 361 6.39 21.02 0.52
CA GLU A 361 7.23 21.94 -0.24
C GLU A 361 8.64 21.97 0.39
N PRO A 362 9.72 21.68 -0.37
CA PRO A 362 9.74 21.30 -1.79
C PRO A 362 8.94 19.99 -2.05
N ARG A 363 8.41 19.85 -3.26
CA ARG A 363 7.49 18.76 -3.66
C ARG A 363 8.12 17.36 -3.66
N VAL A 364 8.29 16.79 -2.46
CA VAL A 364 8.70 15.39 -2.23
C VAL A 364 7.49 14.45 -2.33
N ALA A 365 7.75 13.16 -2.54
CA ALA A 365 6.68 12.16 -2.51
C ALA A 365 6.19 11.99 -1.06
N VAL A 366 4.88 12.00 -0.82
CA VAL A 366 4.29 11.75 0.50
C VAL A 366 3.32 10.58 0.41
N HIS A 367 3.55 9.55 1.23
CA HIS A 367 2.72 8.35 1.27
C HIS A 367 2.28 8.07 2.71
N LEU A 368 0.98 8.23 2.99
CA LEU A 368 0.42 7.92 4.30
C LEU A 368 -0.31 6.58 4.24
N LEU A 369 0.07 5.64 5.09
CA LEU A 369 -0.52 4.31 5.20
C LEU A 369 -0.60 3.89 6.68
N PRO A 370 -1.80 3.97 7.31
CA PRO A 370 -3.04 4.53 6.76
C PRO A 370 -3.03 6.07 6.71
N GLU A 371 -3.78 6.63 5.75
CA GLU A 371 -4.10 8.06 5.64
C GLU A 371 -5.44 8.43 6.30
N THR A 372 -6.21 7.42 6.69
CA THR A 372 -7.49 7.53 7.38
C THR A 372 -7.36 6.98 8.80
N ALA A 373 -8.02 7.61 9.76
CA ALA A 373 -8.17 7.11 11.12
C ALA A 373 -9.63 7.21 11.56
N TYR A 374 -10.00 6.45 12.59
CA TYR A 374 -11.35 6.42 13.13
C TYR A 374 -11.34 6.70 14.63
N ALA A 375 -12.44 7.25 15.13
CA ALA A 375 -12.64 7.49 16.56
C ALA A 375 -14.13 7.56 16.91
N ALA A 376 -14.49 7.19 18.13
CA ALA A 376 -15.83 7.37 18.67
C ALA A 376 -15.86 8.47 19.74
N THR A 377 -17.02 9.11 19.86
CA THR A 377 -17.30 10.16 20.85
C THR A 377 -18.44 9.78 21.80
N TYR A 378 -19.01 8.57 21.65
CA TYR A 378 -20.02 8.02 22.56
C TYR A 378 -19.57 8.08 24.02
N GLU A 379 -20.51 8.29 24.93
CA GLU A 379 -20.17 8.36 26.36
C GLU A 379 -19.74 6.98 26.88
N PRO A 380 -18.65 6.89 27.65
CA PRO A 380 -18.22 5.63 28.21
C PRO A 380 -19.23 5.15 29.25
N HIS A 381 -19.66 3.90 29.14
CA HIS A 381 -20.46 3.28 30.19
C HIS A 381 -19.56 2.79 31.33
N ARG A 382 -19.93 3.12 32.56
CA ARG A 382 -19.26 2.66 33.78
C ARG A 382 -20.33 2.08 34.70
N PRO A 383 -20.50 0.74 34.75
CA PRO A 383 -21.54 0.18 35.58
C PRO A 383 -21.27 0.46 37.06
N ALA A 384 -22.33 0.76 37.80
CA ALA A 384 -22.29 1.17 39.20
C ALA A 384 -22.25 -0.03 40.16
N ALA A 385 -21.95 0.26 41.43
CA ALA A 385 -22.02 -0.76 42.47
C ALA A 385 -23.44 -1.33 42.60
N GLY A 386 -23.57 -2.65 42.45
CA GLY A 386 -24.85 -3.36 42.49
C GLY A 386 -25.43 -3.70 41.11
N ASP A 387 -24.94 -3.09 40.03
CA ASP A 387 -25.40 -3.37 38.67
C ASP A 387 -25.04 -4.79 38.23
N GLU A 388 -25.77 -5.35 37.27
CA GLU A 388 -25.40 -6.63 36.66
C GLU A 388 -24.11 -6.48 35.85
N LEU A 389 -23.33 -7.56 35.74
CA LEU A 389 -22.13 -7.56 34.92
C LEU A 389 -22.48 -8.09 33.53
N THR A 390 -22.53 -7.22 32.52
CA THR A 390 -22.58 -7.65 31.12
C THR A 390 -21.20 -7.53 30.48
N ILE A 391 -20.77 -8.61 29.84
CA ILE A 391 -19.51 -8.68 29.08
C ILE A 391 -19.86 -8.93 27.62
N ALA A 392 -19.32 -8.11 26.73
CA ALA A 392 -19.38 -8.39 25.31
C ALA A 392 -18.22 -9.30 24.89
N VAL A 393 -18.50 -10.32 24.11
CA VAL A 393 -17.51 -11.23 23.55
C VAL A 393 -17.54 -11.07 22.03
N LEU A 394 -16.44 -10.55 21.48
CA LEU A 394 -16.17 -10.57 20.06
C LEU A 394 -15.64 -11.95 19.69
N PRO A 395 -16.34 -12.69 18.80
CA PRO A 395 -15.89 -13.99 18.30
C PRO A 395 -14.72 -13.79 17.31
N ASP A 396 -14.27 -14.89 16.70
CA ASP A 396 -13.21 -14.92 15.69
C ASP A 396 -13.54 -14.02 14.48
N THR A 397 -12.85 -12.87 14.37
CA THR A 397 -13.14 -11.82 13.37
C THR A 397 -12.34 -11.95 12.07
N GLN A 398 -11.48 -12.96 11.97
CA GLN A 398 -10.52 -13.14 10.87
C GLN A 398 -11.09 -12.95 9.47
N VAL A 399 -12.30 -13.47 9.22
CA VAL A 399 -12.96 -13.36 7.91
C VAL A 399 -13.42 -11.93 7.64
N TYR A 400 -13.85 -11.19 8.67
CA TYR A 400 -14.19 -9.77 8.54
C TYR A 400 -12.93 -8.93 8.26
N ALA A 401 -11.85 -9.14 9.02
CA ALA A 401 -10.59 -8.44 8.78
C ALA A 401 -10.04 -8.68 7.37
N LYS A 402 -10.23 -9.89 6.82
CA LYS A 402 -9.80 -10.25 5.46
C LYS A 402 -10.68 -9.72 4.35
N ALA A 403 -12.01 -9.75 4.51
CA ALA A 403 -12.92 -9.60 3.38
C ALA A 403 -14.17 -8.74 3.65
N TYR A 404 -14.52 -8.47 4.91
CA TYR A 404 -15.73 -7.71 5.27
C TYR A 404 -15.45 -6.70 6.41
N PRO A 405 -14.46 -5.80 6.24
CA PRO A 405 -14.05 -4.86 7.30
C PRO A 405 -15.20 -3.95 7.77
N GLU A 406 -16.19 -3.68 6.91
CA GLU A 406 -17.40 -2.94 7.26
C GLU A 406 -18.27 -3.64 8.31
N ILE A 407 -18.31 -4.97 8.32
CA ILE A 407 -19.05 -5.74 9.33
C ILE A 407 -18.33 -5.61 10.67
N TYR A 408 -16.99 -5.75 10.68
CA TYR A 408 -16.19 -5.59 11.89
C TYR A 408 -16.33 -4.18 12.49
N MET A 409 -16.22 -3.16 11.62
CA MET A 409 -16.44 -1.78 12.01
C MET A 409 -17.84 -1.55 12.57
N ARG A 410 -18.88 -2.20 12.01
CA ARG A 410 -20.25 -2.11 12.52
C ARG A 410 -20.44 -2.78 13.88
N MET A 411 -19.77 -3.91 14.14
CA MET A 411 -19.81 -4.58 15.44
C MET A 411 -19.25 -3.67 16.56
N THR A 412 -18.09 -3.08 16.31
CA THR A 412 -17.38 -2.23 17.27
C THR A 412 -18.04 -0.87 17.46
N GLU A 413 -18.55 -0.26 16.38
CA GLU A 413 -19.38 0.95 16.48
C GLU A 413 -20.61 0.72 17.36
N TRP A 414 -21.38 -0.35 17.10
CA TRP A 414 -22.58 -0.64 17.85
C TRP A 414 -22.27 -0.91 19.32
N LEU A 415 -21.18 -1.63 19.62
CA LEU A 415 -20.74 -1.83 21.00
C LEU A 415 -20.47 -0.50 21.71
N ALA A 416 -19.75 0.42 21.05
CA ALA A 416 -19.49 1.74 21.61
C ALA A 416 -20.78 2.56 21.80
N GLN A 417 -21.72 2.46 20.86
CA GLN A 417 -23.01 3.16 20.90
C GLN A 417 -23.96 2.62 21.98
N ALA A 418 -24.09 1.29 22.07
CA ALA A 418 -25.07 0.60 22.89
C ALA A 418 -24.54 0.27 24.30
N ALA A 419 -23.29 0.61 24.61
CA ALA A 419 -22.60 0.30 25.85
C ALA A 419 -23.47 0.53 27.11
N ALA A 420 -24.11 1.70 27.19
CA ALA A 420 -24.94 2.06 28.35
C ALA A 420 -26.29 1.35 28.38
N ASP A 421 -26.96 1.24 27.23
CA ASP A 421 -28.27 0.60 27.11
C ASP A 421 -28.19 -0.91 27.40
N GLU A 422 -27.05 -1.52 27.07
CA GLU A 422 -26.77 -2.94 27.25
C GLU A 422 -26.02 -3.27 28.56
N GLY A 423 -25.64 -2.23 29.32
CA GLY A 423 -24.90 -2.37 30.57
C GLY A 423 -23.51 -3.01 30.41
N ILE A 424 -22.87 -2.82 29.25
CA ILE A 424 -21.61 -3.49 28.89
C ILE A 424 -20.45 -2.90 29.69
N ALA A 425 -19.81 -3.72 30.51
CA ALA A 425 -18.66 -3.30 31.31
C ALA A 425 -17.36 -3.24 30.50
N PHE A 426 -17.12 -4.25 29.66
CA PHE A 426 -15.93 -4.37 28.82
C PHE A 426 -16.13 -5.46 27.75
N VAL A 427 -15.22 -5.48 26.78
CA VAL A 427 -15.21 -6.41 25.64
C VAL A 427 -14.07 -7.42 25.77
N LEU A 428 -14.33 -8.70 25.46
CA LEU A 428 -13.32 -9.75 25.32
C LEU A 428 -13.27 -10.19 23.86
N HIS A 429 -12.11 -10.14 23.22
CA HIS A 429 -11.89 -10.69 21.89
C HIS A 429 -11.19 -12.05 22.02
N VAL A 430 -11.78 -13.12 21.49
CA VAL A 430 -11.34 -14.51 21.76
C VAL A 430 -10.19 -15.01 20.88
N GLY A 431 -9.69 -14.18 19.97
CA GLY A 431 -8.54 -14.47 19.10
C GLY A 431 -8.97 -14.64 17.65
N ASP A 432 -8.02 -15.05 16.81
CA ASP A 432 -8.09 -14.98 15.35
C ASP A 432 -8.70 -13.65 14.89
N ILE A 433 -7.99 -12.59 15.26
CA ILE A 433 -8.29 -11.23 14.84
C ILE A 433 -8.13 -11.12 13.33
N THR A 434 -7.12 -11.80 12.79
CA THR A 434 -6.75 -11.87 11.37
C THR A 434 -6.80 -13.31 10.84
N ASP A 435 -6.87 -13.49 9.52
CA ASP A 435 -6.94 -14.82 8.88
C ASP A 435 -5.60 -15.30 8.34
N ASP A 436 -4.73 -14.36 7.93
CA ASP A 436 -3.47 -14.66 7.29
C ASP A 436 -2.27 -13.92 7.91
N ASN A 437 -2.46 -13.27 9.07
CA ASN A 437 -1.44 -12.43 9.72
C ASN A 437 -0.84 -11.37 8.77
N THR A 438 -1.67 -10.74 7.93
CA THR A 438 -1.22 -9.72 6.96
C THR A 438 -1.47 -8.31 7.47
N ARG A 439 -0.62 -7.36 7.07
CA ARG A 439 -0.69 -5.96 7.52
C ARG A 439 -2.03 -5.29 7.23
N ASP A 440 -2.65 -5.59 6.10
CA ASP A 440 -3.96 -5.02 5.73
C ASP A 440 -5.07 -5.51 6.66
N GLN A 441 -5.04 -6.80 7.06
CA GLN A 441 -6.00 -7.37 7.99
C GLN A 441 -5.85 -6.79 9.40
N TRP A 442 -4.61 -6.65 9.86
CA TRP A 442 -4.33 -6.01 11.14
C TRP A 442 -4.74 -4.54 11.16
N GLN A 443 -4.54 -3.82 10.06
CA GLN A 443 -5.02 -2.44 9.94
C GLN A 443 -6.55 -2.38 10.02
N ALA A 444 -7.26 -3.26 9.31
CA ALA A 444 -8.72 -3.32 9.37
C ALA A 444 -9.23 -3.60 10.80
N ALA A 445 -8.57 -4.50 11.54
CA ALA A 445 -8.91 -4.80 12.92
C ALA A 445 -8.62 -3.60 13.86
N ARG A 446 -7.48 -2.94 13.70
CA ARG A 446 -7.12 -1.74 14.48
C ARG A 446 -8.10 -0.60 14.22
N ASP A 447 -8.50 -0.39 12.97
CA ASP A 447 -9.49 0.60 12.57
C ASP A 447 -10.84 0.35 13.26
N ALA A 448 -11.33 -0.90 13.25
CA ALA A 448 -12.57 -1.26 13.94
C ALA A 448 -12.47 -1.03 15.47
N HIS A 449 -11.40 -1.55 16.09
CA HIS A 449 -11.20 -1.41 17.54
C HIS A 449 -11.02 0.05 18.01
N SER A 450 -10.54 0.95 17.16
CA SER A 450 -10.39 2.36 17.50
C SER A 450 -11.72 3.06 17.87
N LEU A 451 -12.86 2.48 17.46
CA LEU A 451 -14.19 2.96 17.89
C LEU A 451 -14.53 2.60 19.35
N LEU A 452 -13.80 1.67 19.96
CA LEU A 452 -13.94 1.34 21.38
C LEU A 452 -13.02 2.21 22.27
N ASP A 453 -11.94 2.77 21.71
CA ASP A 453 -10.92 3.51 22.44
C ASP A 453 -11.54 4.69 23.23
N GLY A 454 -11.38 4.66 24.56
CA GLY A 454 -11.94 5.68 25.46
C GLY A 454 -13.46 5.61 25.69
N VAL A 455 -14.14 4.60 25.14
CA VAL A 455 -15.58 4.31 25.33
C VAL A 455 -15.78 3.03 26.13
N LEU A 456 -15.22 1.91 25.66
CA LEU A 456 -15.30 0.61 26.31
C LEU A 456 -13.90 -0.01 26.45
N PRO A 457 -13.49 -0.46 27.64
CA PRO A 457 -12.29 -1.28 27.77
C PRO A 457 -12.45 -2.56 26.97
N TYR A 458 -11.37 -3.02 26.34
CA TYR A 458 -11.33 -4.30 25.67
C TYR A 458 -10.05 -5.07 25.97
N VAL A 459 -10.14 -6.40 25.92
CA VAL A 459 -9.04 -7.33 26.10
C VAL A 459 -8.92 -8.18 24.85
N LEU A 460 -7.69 -8.32 24.33
CA LEU A 460 -7.38 -9.13 23.17
C LEU A 460 -6.72 -10.44 23.60
N ALA A 461 -7.24 -11.56 23.13
CA ALA A 461 -6.46 -12.78 22.94
C ALA A 461 -6.00 -12.86 21.48
N VAL A 462 -4.94 -13.63 21.24
CA VAL A 462 -4.44 -13.96 19.90
C VAL A 462 -4.74 -15.42 19.58
N GLY A 463 -5.18 -15.68 18.36
CA GLY A 463 -5.45 -17.03 17.86
C GLY A 463 -4.37 -17.56 16.94
N ASN A 464 -4.54 -18.76 16.40
CA ASN A 464 -3.52 -19.38 15.55
C ASN A 464 -3.33 -18.67 14.20
N HIS A 465 -4.38 -18.07 13.64
CA HIS A 465 -4.30 -17.31 12.39
C HIS A 465 -3.58 -15.96 12.57
N ASP A 466 -3.48 -15.46 13.80
CA ASP A 466 -2.73 -14.24 14.14
C ASP A 466 -1.21 -14.42 14.11
N TYR A 467 -0.71 -15.66 13.94
CA TYR A 467 0.73 -15.95 13.82
C TYR A 467 1.15 -16.31 12.40
N ALA A 468 0.26 -16.91 11.60
CA ALA A 468 0.61 -17.45 10.29
C ALA A 468 -0.62 -17.66 9.40
N ALA A 469 -0.41 -17.58 8.08
CA ALA A 469 -1.40 -17.97 7.09
C ALA A 469 -1.90 -19.40 7.29
N ALA A 470 -3.21 -19.58 7.10
CA ALA A 470 -3.93 -20.83 7.37
C ALA A 470 -3.76 -21.36 8.81
N GLY A 471 -3.37 -20.49 9.75
CA GLY A 471 -3.25 -20.84 11.16
C GLY A 471 -2.13 -21.81 11.51
N ARG A 472 -1.20 -22.11 10.59
CA ARG A 472 -0.16 -23.13 10.80
C ARG A 472 1.03 -22.59 11.59
N VAL A 473 0.80 -22.34 12.88
CA VAL A 473 1.81 -21.77 13.79
C VAL A 473 3.06 -22.64 13.86
N ALA A 474 4.23 -22.04 13.59
CA ALA A 474 5.54 -22.67 13.73
C ALA A 474 6.41 -21.99 14.80
N ASP A 475 6.12 -20.73 15.10
CA ASP A 475 6.88 -19.88 16.02
C ASP A 475 5.90 -18.92 16.72
N ARG A 476 6.06 -18.75 18.05
CA ARG A 476 5.26 -17.81 18.86
C ARG A 476 5.67 -16.35 18.66
N GLY A 477 6.80 -16.08 17.99
CA GLY A 477 7.29 -14.72 17.75
C GLY A 477 6.71 -14.02 16.53
N THR A 478 5.91 -14.70 15.70
CA THR A 478 5.54 -14.20 14.36
C THR A 478 4.27 -13.36 14.31
N THR A 479 3.52 -13.24 15.41
CA THR A 479 2.33 -12.39 15.43
C THR A 479 2.68 -10.91 15.29
N LEU A 480 1.87 -10.17 14.53
CA LEU A 480 2.04 -8.73 14.35
C LEU A 480 1.22 -7.90 15.34
N VAL A 481 0.54 -8.50 16.33
CA VAL A 481 -0.33 -7.77 17.28
C VAL A 481 0.37 -6.56 17.91
N ASN A 482 1.64 -6.72 18.29
CA ASN A 482 2.45 -5.68 18.94
C ASN A 482 2.96 -4.58 17.97
N GLU A 483 2.76 -4.73 16.66
CA GLU A 483 2.99 -3.65 15.69
C GLU A 483 1.79 -2.70 15.59
N TYR A 484 0.59 -3.19 15.94
CA TYR A 484 -0.68 -2.45 15.78
C TYR A 484 -1.25 -1.96 17.10
N TRP A 485 -0.99 -2.67 18.20
CA TRP A 485 -1.26 -2.24 19.55
C TRP A 485 0.01 -2.22 20.39
N SER A 486 0.05 -1.26 21.30
CA SER A 486 1.04 -1.13 22.36
C SER A 486 0.36 -1.26 23.72
N VAL A 487 1.15 -1.47 24.76
CA VAL A 487 0.64 -1.50 26.14
C VAL A 487 -0.06 -0.18 26.54
N ASP A 488 0.33 0.94 25.95
CA ASP A 488 -0.27 2.27 26.20
C ASP A 488 -1.70 2.40 25.67
N ASP A 489 -2.10 1.54 24.73
CA ASP A 489 -3.46 1.51 24.18
C ASP A 489 -4.46 0.88 25.16
N PHE A 490 -3.98 0.25 26.25
CA PHE A 490 -4.81 -0.44 27.24
C PHE A 490 -4.65 0.16 28.65
N PRO A 491 -5.47 1.16 29.02
CA PRO A 491 -5.38 1.82 30.33
C PRO A 491 -5.57 0.90 31.56
N HIS A 492 -6.17 -0.28 31.35
CA HIS A 492 -6.44 -1.28 32.38
C HIS A 492 -5.45 -2.44 32.39
N LEU A 493 -4.50 -2.46 31.45
CA LEU A 493 -3.44 -3.45 31.42
C LEU A 493 -2.54 -3.24 32.64
N ALA A 494 -2.39 -4.28 33.45
CA ALA A 494 -1.58 -4.23 34.66
C ALA A 494 -0.17 -4.76 34.39
N ALA A 495 -0.04 -5.92 33.73
CA ALA A 495 1.24 -6.37 33.21
C ALA A 495 1.08 -7.41 32.09
N THR A 496 2.18 -7.62 31.37
CA THR A 496 2.37 -8.67 30.38
C THR A 496 3.35 -9.72 30.90
N MET A 497 3.26 -10.96 30.43
CA MET A 497 4.22 -12.02 30.80
C MET A 497 5.64 -11.66 30.34
N GLN A 498 5.74 -11.23 29.08
CA GLN A 498 6.96 -10.65 28.52
C GLN A 498 6.73 -9.15 28.39
N GLU A 499 7.62 -8.33 28.93
CA GLU A 499 7.46 -6.87 28.98
C GLU A 499 7.14 -6.30 27.57
N GLY A 500 6.03 -5.56 27.47
CA GLY A 500 5.61 -4.93 26.22
C GLY A 500 4.92 -5.84 25.19
N ARG A 501 4.68 -7.13 25.51
CA ARG A 501 4.12 -8.14 24.59
C ARG A 501 2.72 -8.58 25.00
N LEU A 502 1.71 -8.34 24.16
CA LEU A 502 0.28 -8.53 24.46
C LEU A 502 -0.22 -9.97 24.39
N GLU A 503 0.58 -10.91 23.88
CA GLU A 503 0.20 -12.32 23.68
C GLU A 503 -0.25 -13.00 24.97
N ASN A 504 0.34 -12.62 26.10
CA ASN A 504 -0.07 -13.06 27.44
C ASN A 504 -0.08 -11.85 28.37
N ALA A 505 -1.26 -11.48 28.86
CA ALA A 505 -1.47 -10.21 29.55
C ALA A 505 -2.57 -10.34 30.61
N TYR A 506 -2.51 -9.50 31.66
CA TYR A 506 -3.62 -9.37 32.59
C TYR A 506 -4.04 -7.94 32.83
N TYR A 507 -5.33 -7.78 33.07
CA TYR A 507 -6.00 -6.51 33.17
C TYR A 507 -6.75 -6.42 34.50
N GLU A 508 -6.65 -5.28 35.15
CA GLU A 508 -7.39 -4.96 36.37
C GLU A 508 -8.54 -4.01 36.05
N LEU A 509 -9.75 -4.52 36.26
CA LEU A 509 -11.00 -3.82 35.96
C LEU A 509 -11.84 -3.74 37.24
N ALA A 510 -12.61 -2.66 37.35
CA ALA A 510 -13.54 -2.49 38.48
C ALA A 510 -14.94 -2.22 37.94
N VAL A 511 -15.93 -2.92 38.50
CA VAL A 511 -17.34 -2.63 38.27
C VAL A 511 -17.99 -2.36 39.62
N GLY A 512 -18.29 -1.09 39.90
CA GLY A 512 -18.56 -0.62 41.25
C GLY A 512 -17.42 -0.96 42.21
N ASP A 513 -17.74 -1.66 43.30
CA ASP A 513 -16.78 -2.09 44.32
C ASP A 513 -16.15 -3.47 44.03
N GLU A 514 -16.61 -4.17 42.98
CA GLU A 514 -16.08 -5.48 42.61
C GLU A 514 -14.84 -5.34 41.74
N ARG A 515 -13.78 -6.06 42.13
CA ARG A 515 -12.52 -6.11 41.40
C ARG A 515 -12.48 -7.34 40.52
N TYR A 516 -12.14 -7.13 39.26
CA TYR A 516 -12.00 -8.18 38.25
C TYR A 516 -10.57 -8.24 37.77
N LEU A 517 -10.12 -9.47 37.55
CA LEU A 517 -8.87 -9.78 36.91
C LEU A 517 -9.18 -10.54 35.63
N VAL A 518 -8.85 -9.96 34.48
CA VAL A 518 -9.00 -10.65 33.19
C VAL A 518 -7.62 -11.11 32.75
N ILE A 519 -7.46 -12.43 32.61
CA ILE A 519 -6.24 -13.05 32.08
C ILE A 519 -6.47 -13.35 30.60
N SER A 520 -5.66 -12.78 29.73
CA SER A 520 -5.58 -13.14 28.32
C SER A 520 -4.38 -14.03 28.08
N LEU A 521 -4.61 -15.19 27.46
CA LEU A 521 -3.56 -16.15 27.12
C LEU A 521 -3.51 -16.40 25.61
N GLU A 522 -2.30 -16.57 25.13
CA GLU A 522 -1.99 -16.85 23.73
C GLU A 522 -2.67 -18.12 23.21
N PHE A 523 -2.61 -18.33 21.89
CA PHE A 523 -3.02 -19.59 21.29
C PHE A 523 -2.24 -20.77 21.87
N ALA A 524 -2.99 -21.79 22.33
CA ALA A 524 -2.48 -23.02 22.95
C ALA A 524 -1.36 -22.72 23.95
N PRO A 525 -1.66 -22.08 25.10
CA PRO A 525 -0.67 -21.46 25.97
C PRO A 525 0.49 -22.40 26.33
N SER A 526 1.70 -21.88 26.41
CA SER A 526 2.86 -22.64 26.88
C SER A 526 2.74 -22.98 28.38
N ASP A 527 3.50 -23.96 28.86
CA ASP A 527 3.59 -24.23 30.30
C ASP A 527 4.15 -23.03 31.06
N GLU A 528 5.11 -22.29 30.46
CA GLU A 528 5.60 -21.04 31.05
C GLU A 528 4.48 -19.99 31.20
N ALA A 529 3.61 -19.85 30.19
CA ALA A 529 2.46 -18.95 30.25
C ALA A 529 1.45 -19.36 31.32
N LEU A 530 1.18 -20.67 31.46
CA LEU A 530 0.28 -21.16 32.51
C LEU A 530 0.88 -20.99 33.91
N ASP A 531 2.18 -21.23 34.09
CA ASP A 531 2.87 -21.02 35.37
C ASP A 531 2.88 -19.54 35.76
N TRP A 532 3.12 -18.65 34.80
CA TRP A 532 3.00 -17.21 35.00
C TRP A 532 1.57 -16.83 35.42
N ALA A 533 0.55 -17.28 34.69
CA ALA A 533 -0.86 -16.99 35.00
C ALA A 533 -1.29 -17.53 36.38
N ASN A 534 -0.79 -18.71 36.77
CA ASN A 534 -0.98 -19.25 38.12
C ASN A 534 -0.41 -18.30 39.18
N GLY A 535 0.80 -17.78 38.97
CA GLY A 535 1.43 -16.82 39.87
C GLY A 535 0.65 -15.51 39.98
N VAL A 536 0.15 -14.99 38.84
CA VAL A 536 -0.70 -13.80 38.81
C VAL A 536 -1.97 -14.04 39.63
N VAL A 537 -2.76 -15.09 39.35
CA VAL A 537 -4.03 -15.31 40.06
C VAL A 537 -3.82 -15.55 41.56
N ALA A 538 -2.77 -16.27 41.95
CA ALA A 538 -2.43 -16.50 43.35
C ALA A 538 -2.10 -15.20 44.11
N ALA A 539 -1.52 -14.20 43.43
CA ALA A 539 -1.24 -12.89 44.00
C ALA A 539 -2.48 -11.98 44.12
N HIS A 540 -3.63 -12.36 43.55
CA HIS A 540 -4.85 -11.57 43.50
C HIS A 540 -6.06 -12.30 44.11
N PRO A 541 -5.99 -12.78 45.37
CA PRO A 541 -7.03 -13.62 45.97
C PRO A 541 -8.39 -12.92 46.11
N ASP A 542 -8.40 -11.58 46.18
CA ASP A 542 -9.63 -10.79 46.34
C ASP A 542 -10.26 -10.34 45.00
N HIS A 543 -9.74 -10.81 43.86
CA HIS A 543 -10.30 -10.50 42.54
C HIS A 543 -11.18 -11.64 42.04
N LYS A 544 -12.26 -11.31 41.32
CA LYS A 544 -13.02 -12.26 40.52
C LYS A 544 -12.31 -12.43 39.17
N VAL A 545 -11.95 -13.66 38.84
CA VAL A 545 -11.07 -13.93 37.70
C VAL A 545 -11.84 -14.50 36.51
N LEU A 546 -11.61 -13.90 35.34
CA LEU A 546 -12.06 -14.37 34.04
C LEU A 546 -10.83 -14.68 33.19
N VAL A 547 -10.94 -15.70 32.33
CA VAL A 547 -9.87 -16.09 31.42
C VAL A 547 -10.38 -16.07 29.99
N VAL A 548 -9.64 -15.41 29.10
CA VAL A 548 -9.86 -15.47 27.65
C VAL A 548 -8.65 -16.13 27.01
N THR A 549 -8.91 -17.11 26.15
CA THR A 549 -7.89 -17.80 25.35
C THR A 549 -8.54 -18.32 24.07
N HIS A 550 -7.75 -18.72 23.10
CA HIS A 550 -8.29 -19.06 21.79
C HIS A 550 -8.82 -20.50 21.69
N THR A 551 -8.03 -21.50 22.10
CA THR A 551 -8.41 -22.93 22.05
C THR A 551 -8.71 -23.46 23.45
N TYR A 552 -9.95 -23.90 23.69
CA TYR A 552 -10.33 -24.42 25.01
C TYR A 552 -11.51 -25.41 24.97
N LEU A 553 -12.73 -24.93 24.71
CA LEU A 553 -13.95 -25.75 24.62
C LEU A 553 -14.21 -26.14 23.16
N HIS A 554 -14.73 -27.34 22.92
CA HIS A 554 -15.23 -27.78 21.62
C HIS A 554 -16.77 -27.69 21.59
N PRO A 555 -17.44 -27.52 20.42
CA PRO A 555 -18.90 -27.49 20.35
C PRO A 555 -19.61 -28.72 20.92
N SER A 556 -18.95 -29.87 21.03
CA SER A 556 -19.46 -31.03 21.78
C SER A 556 -19.51 -30.82 23.31
N THR A 557 -19.15 -29.63 23.82
CA THR A 557 -18.98 -29.25 25.23
C THR A 557 -17.85 -29.99 25.96
N GLN A 558 -17.04 -30.75 25.23
CA GLN A 558 -15.82 -31.34 25.75
C GLN A 558 -14.67 -30.34 25.70
N LEU A 559 -13.75 -30.46 26.65
CA LEU A 559 -12.48 -29.73 26.57
C LEU A 559 -11.67 -30.29 25.42
N MET A 560 -11.02 -29.41 24.65
CA MET A 560 -10.00 -29.78 23.68
C MET A 560 -8.92 -30.60 24.38
N ALA A 561 -8.53 -31.76 23.82
CA ALA A 561 -7.67 -32.72 24.50
C ALA A 561 -6.23 -32.70 23.97
N SER A 562 -5.29 -32.83 24.92
CA SER A 562 -3.84 -32.83 24.73
C SER A 562 -3.41 -33.77 23.59
N GLY A 563 -2.95 -33.19 22.48
CA GLY A 563 -2.34 -33.93 21.36
C GLY A 563 -2.93 -33.63 19.99
N ARG A 564 -4.10 -32.98 19.91
CA ARG A 564 -4.62 -32.48 18.63
C ARG A 564 -3.77 -31.32 18.12
N SER A 565 -3.48 -30.34 18.98
CA SER A 565 -2.68 -29.17 18.59
C SER A 565 -1.30 -29.55 18.06
N ALA A 566 -0.53 -30.40 18.76
CA ALA A 566 0.80 -30.79 18.29
C ALA A 566 0.80 -31.61 16.99
N SER A 567 -0.30 -32.29 16.66
CA SER A 567 -0.45 -33.03 15.39
C SER A 567 -0.84 -32.14 14.21
N GLU A 568 -1.44 -30.98 14.49
CA GLU A 568 -1.99 -30.06 13.49
C GLU A 568 -1.05 -28.84 13.26
N PHE A 569 -0.34 -28.39 14.29
CA PHE A 569 0.52 -27.21 14.28
C PHE A 569 2.01 -27.59 14.37
N PRO A 570 2.86 -27.11 13.45
CA PRO A 570 4.32 -27.34 13.50
C PRO A 570 4.97 -26.95 14.83
N LEU A 571 4.43 -25.95 15.53
CA LEU A 571 4.87 -25.51 16.85
C LEU A 571 4.96 -26.66 17.86
N GLY A 572 4.09 -27.66 17.79
CA GLY A 572 4.09 -28.77 18.75
C GLY A 572 5.27 -29.72 18.62
N SER A 573 6.05 -29.62 17.55
CA SER A 573 7.33 -30.34 17.38
C SER A 573 8.55 -29.55 17.86
N ASN A 574 8.37 -28.29 18.28
CA ASN A 574 9.46 -27.45 18.77
C ASN A 574 9.83 -27.86 20.21
N PRO A 575 11.08 -28.27 20.48
CA PRO A 575 11.49 -28.73 21.81
C PRO A 575 11.63 -27.59 22.85
N ASN A 576 11.57 -26.33 22.41
CA ASN A 576 11.79 -25.16 23.26
C ASN A 576 10.49 -24.51 23.77
N THR A 577 9.33 -25.14 23.50
CA THR A 577 8.02 -24.65 23.94
C THR A 577 7.09 -25.83 24.11
N THR A 578 6.03 -25.65 24.89
CA THR A 578 4.90 -26.58 24.93
C THR A 578 3.63 -25.94 24.37
N MET A 579 2.61 -26.75 24.11
CA MET A 579 1.28 -26.33 23.69
C MET A 579 0.26 -27.00 24.59
N ASN A 580 -0.55 -26.21 25.29
CA ASN A 580 -1.61 -26.71 26.15
C ASN A 580 -2.98 -26.52 25.50
N ASP A 581 -3.72 -27.61 25.31
CA ASP A 581 -5.12 -27.58 24.89
C ASP A 581 -6.05 -27.35 26.10
N GLY A 582 -7.35 -27.20 25.88
CA GLY A 582 -8.32 -26.86 26.94
C GLY A 582 -8.31 -27.79 28.16
N ALA A 583 -8.06 -29.09 27.97
CA ALA A 583 -7.94 -30.06 29.05
C ALA A 583 -6.69 -29.79 29.92
N ASP A 584 -5.55 -29.46 29.29
CA ASP A 584 -4.34 -29.10 30.00
C ASP A 584 -4.50 -27.77 30.73
N VAL A 585 -5.07 -26.76 30.08
CA VAL A 585 -5.35 -25.45 30.69
C VAL A 585 -6.28 -25.61 31.90
N TRP A 586 -7.31 -26.47 31.81
CA TRP A 586 -8.17 -26.79 32.94
C TRP A 586 -7.40 -27.42 34.10
N GLU A 587 -6.59 -28.45 33.84
CA GLU A 587 -5.87 -29.23 34.85
C GLU A 587 -4.70 -28.49 35.49
N LYS A 588 -3.98 -27.70 34.70
CA LYS A 588 -2.75 -27.00 35.10
C LYS A 588 -3.02 -25.61 35.67
N PHE A 589 -4.15 -24.98 35.32
CA PHE A 589 -4.44 -23.61 35.71
C PHE A 589 -5.86 -23.44 36.27
N ILE A 590 -6.91 -23.55 35.45
CA ILE A 590 -8.25 -23.05 35.81
C ILE A 590 -8.80 -23.68 37.09
N ARG A 591 -8.73 -25.01 37.22
CA ARG A 591 -9.34 -25.69 38.39
C ARG A 591 -8.60 -25.42 39.71
N ARG A 592 -7.37 -24.89 39.65
CA ARG A 592 -6.49 -24.69 40.81
C ARG A 592 -6.72 -23.37 41.55
N HIS A 593 -7.65 -22.54 41.09
CA HIS A 593 -7.93 -21.23 41.71
C HIS A 593 -9.40 -21.10 42.06
N GLY A 594 -9.68 -20.78 43.33
CA GLY A 594 -11.03 -20.68 43.87
C GLY A 594 -11.82 -19.44 43.42
N ASN A 595 -11.12 -18.44 42.87
CA ASN A 595 -11.67 -17.16 42.43
C ASN A 595 -11.84 -17.04 40.90
N ILE A 596 -11.51 -18.08 40.12
CA ILE A 596 -11.87 -18.15 38.69
C ILE A 596 -13.34 -18.59 38.57
N PHE A 597 -14.14 -17.86 37.80
CA PHE A 597 -15.56 -18.17 37.60
C PHE A 597 -16.00 -18.21 36.12
N PHE A 598 -15.18 -17.67 35.20
CA PHE A 598 -15.51 -17.65 33.77
C PHE A 598 -14.28 -17.92 32.89
N VAL A 599 -14.45 -18.74 31.86
CA VAL A 599 -13.48 -18.96 30.78
C VAL A 599 -14.22 -18.88 29.44
N VAL A 600 -13.69 -18.14 28.47
CA VAL A 600 -14.28 -18.00 27.14
C VAL A 600 -13.25 -18.20 26.04
N ASN A 601 -13.65 -18.86 24.94
CA ASN A 601 -12.79 -19.13 23.80
C ASN A 601 -13.49 -19.11 22.43
N GLY A 602 -12.69 -19.06 21.36
CA GLY A 602 -13.10 -19.12 19.96
C GLY A 602 -12.67 -20.43 19.29
N HIS A 603 -12.01 -20.33 18.13
CA HIS A 603 -11.26 -21.37 17.40
C HIS A 603 -12.09 -22.45 16.69
N ILE A 604 -13.14 -22.97 17.33
CA ILE A 604 -13.98 -24.02 16.73
C ILE A 604 -15.39 -23.51 16.51
N HIS A 605 -15.73 -23.26 15.25
CA HIS A 605 -17.01 -22.71 14.83
C HIS A 605 -18.25 -23.49 15.33
N SER A 606 -19.27 -22.75 15.76
CA SER A 606 -20.59 -23.25 16.15
C SER A 606 -21.70 -22.32 15.66
N ASP A 607 -22.89 -22.86 15.40
CA ASP A 607 -24.10 -22.08 15.13
C ASP A 607 -24.87 -21.67 16.40
N ALA A 608 -24.39 -22.06 17.58
CA ALA A 608 -24.98 -21.76 18.88
C ALA A 608 -23.91 -21.24 19.84
N ILE A 609 -24.22 -21.17 21.14
CA ILE A 609 -23.25 -20.83 22.20
C ILE A 609 -23.02 -22.09 23.05
N PRO A 610 -22.06 -22.97 22.70
CA PRO A 610 -21.72 -24.12 23.52
C PRO A 610 -21.20 -23.68 24.88
N TYR A 611 -21.67 -24.33 25.94
CA TYR A 611 -21.23 -24.03 27.29
C TYR A 611 -21.19 -25.27 28.17
N ARG A 612 -20.40 -25.19 29.24
CA ARG A 612 -20.43 -26.14 30.35
C ARG A 612 -20.15 -25.43 31.68
N VAL A 613 -20.59 -26.05 32.76
CA VAL A 613 -20.22 -25.63 34.13
C VAL A 613 -19.47 -26.78 34.78
N ALA A 614 -18.26 -26.51 35.27
CA ALA A 614 -17.46 -27.46 36.03
C ALA A 614 -17.10 -26.89 37.41
N ARG A 615 -16.69 -27.76 38.33
CA ARG A 615 -16.24 -27.34 39.66
C ARG A 615 -14.71 -27.38 39.73
N GLY A 616 -14.10 -26.30 40.20
CA GLY A 616 -12.69 -26.27 40.54
C GLY A 616 -12.40 -27.03 41.84
N ASP A 617 -11.11 -27.14 42.18
CA ASP A 617 -10.61 -27.87 43.36
C ASP A 617 -11.13 -27.25 44.68
N TYR A 618 -11.44 -25.96 44.66
CA TYR A 618 -11.99 -25.20 45.80
C TYR A 618 -13.53 -25.22 45.83
N GLY A 619 -14.17 -25.95 44.91
CA GLY A 619 -15.63 -26.09 44.83
C GLY A 619 -16.37 -24.95 44.12
N ASN A 620 -15.65 -23.90 43.72
CA ASN A 620 -16.15 -22.81 42.86
C ASN A 620 -16.67 -23.36 41.53
N ARG A 621 -17.73 -22.74 41.00
CA ARG A 621 -18.28 -23.07 39.70
C ARG A 621 -17.60 -22.20 38.65
N VAL A 622 -17.14 -22.82 37.58
CA VAL A 622 -16.54 -22.14 36.43
C VAL A 622 -17.44 -22.35 35.23
N LEU A 623 -18.00 -21.25 34.72
CA LEU A 623 -18.70 -21.23 33.43
C LEU A 623 -17.64 -21.20 32.32
N GLN A 624 -17.78 -22.11 31.37
CA GLN A 624 -16.87 -22.24 30.24
C GLN A 624 -17.71 -22.14 28.97
N MET A 625 -17.35 -21.24 28.06
CA MET A 625 -18.18 -20.87 26.93
C MET A 625 -17.36 -20.75 25.65
N LEU A 626 -17.92 -21.23 24.54
CA LEU A 626 -17.38 -21.02 23.21
C LEU A 626 -18.23 -19.99 22.47
N ALA A 627 -17.58 -19.06 21.78
CA ALA A 627 -18.20 -18.07 20.91
C ALA A 627 -17.38 -17.95 19.61
N ASP A 628 -17.79 -18.68 18.59
CA ASP A 628 -17.21 -18.59 17.25
C ASP A 628 -18.29 -18.89 16.21
N PHE A 629 -18.63 -17.87 15.40
CA PHE A 629 -19.65 -17.96 14.35
C PHE A 629 -19.05 -17.92 12.94
N GLN A 630 -17.73 -18.01 12.80
CA GLN A 630 -16.99 -17.66 11.57
C GLN A 630 -17.41 -18.44 10.32
N ALA A 631 -17.93 -19.66 10.49
CA ALA A 631 -18.38 -20.52 9.39
C ALA A 631 -19.71 -20.07 8.76
N GLY A 632 -20.41 -19.10 9.36
CA GLY A 632 -21.63 -18.53 8.82
C GLY A 632 -21.38 -17.65 7.57
N PRO A 633 -22.45 -17.21 6.88
CA PRO A 633 -22.32 -16.32 5.73
C PRO A 633 -21.49 -15.08 6.07
N GLN A 634 -20.69 -14.61 5.10
CA GLN A 634 -19.83 -13.43 5.26
C GLN A 634 -18.92 -13.46 6.50
N GLY A 635 -18.55 -14.64 7.01
CA GLY A 635 -17.73 -14.77 8.22
C GLY A 635 -18.54 -14.80 9.52
N GLY A 636 -19.84 -15.10 9.46
CA GLY A 636 -20.73 -15.14 10.63
C GLY A 636 -21.61 -13.91 10.80
N GLU A 637 -21.74 -13.07 9.78
CA GLU A 637 -22.71 -11.95 9.71
C GLU A 637 -22.69 -10.95 10.88
N GLY A 638 -21.58 -10.84 11.61
CA GLY A 638 -21.34 -9.80 12.61
C GLY A 638 -22.00 -10.01 13.97
N TYR A 639 -22.23 -11.25 14.41
CA TYR A 639 -22.78 -11.50 15.76
C TYR A 639 -21.77 -11.20 16.87
N VAL A 640 -22.18 -10.46 17.88
CA VAL A 640 -21.48 -10.28 19.16
C VAL A 640 -22.24 -11.03 20.25
N VAL A 641 -21.54 -11.74 21.14
CA VAL A 641 -22.19 -12.41 22.29
C VAL A 641 -22.19 -11.49 23.50
N LEU A 642 -23.37 -11.27 24.10
CA LEU A 642 -23.52 -10.55 25.36
C LEU A 642 -23.79 -11.55 26.48
N VAL A 643 -22.88 -11.61 27.46
CA VAL A 643 -22.97 -12.50 28.63
C VAL A 643 -23.28 -11.66 29.86
N THR A 644 -24.46 -11.83 30.44
CA THR A 644 -24.92 -11.08 31.61
C THR A 644 -24.96 -11.97 32.85
N PHE A 645 -24.20 -11.59 33.86
CA PHE A 645 -24.15 -12.21 35.18
C PHE A 645 -25.09 -11.47 36.14
N HIS A 646 -26.25 -12.06 36.40
CA HIS A 646 -27.34 -11.48 37.19
C HIS A 646 -27.13 -11.62 38.69
N ARG A 647 -27.54 -10.65 39.50
CA ARG A 647 -27.29 -10.69 40.96
C ARG A 647 -27.97 -11.86 41.71
N ASP A 648 -28.97 -12.50 41.10
CA ASP A 648 -29.70 -13.64 41.64
C ASP A 648 -29.03 -15.00 41.41
N GLY A 649 -27.87 -15.02 40.73
CA GLY A 649 -27.09 -16.22 40.48
C GLY A 649 -27.34 -16.87 39.11
N TRP A 650 -28.18 -16.27 38.26
CA TRP A 650 -28.33 -16.67 36.87
C TRP A 650 -27.32 -15.98 35.95
N VAL A 651 -26.96 -16.66 34.86
CA VAL A 651 -26.20 -16.09 33.76
C VAL A 651 -27.01 -16.30 32.48
N THR A 652 -27.13 -15.24 31.68
CA THR A 652 -27.71 -15.33 30.33
C THR A 652 -26.64 -15.01 29.29
N ALA A 653 -26.70 -15.66 28.13
CA ALA A 653 -25.89 -15.28 26.98
C ALA A 653 -26.75 -15.24 25.72
N ARG A 654 -26.69 -14.13 24.99
CA ARG A 654 -27.38 -13.93 23.72
C ARG A 654 -26.40 -13.44 22.66
N ALA A 655 -26.74 -13.60 21.39
CA ALA A 655 -25.89 -13.15 20.30
C ALA A 655 -26.68 -12.21 19.39
N TYR A 656 -26.22 -10.97 19.25
CA TYR A 656 -26.88 -9.95 18.43
C TYR A 656 -25.94 -9.50 17.31
N SER A 657 -26.48 -9.39 16.09
CA SER A 657 -25.77 -8.83 14.95
C SER A 657 -26.27 -7.42 14.65
N PRO A 658 -25.45 -6.37 14.84
CA PRO A 658 -25.78 -5.01 14.40
C PRO A 658 -25.70 -4.82 12.89
N TYR A 659 -25.16 -5.80 12.16
CA TYR A 659 -25.15 -5.82 10.70
C TYR A 659 -26.48 -6.33 10.12
N LEU A 660 -27.10 -7.30 10.79
CA LEU A 660 -28.42 -7.84 10.42
C LEU A 660 -29.59 -7.18 11.17
N ASP A 661 -29.30 -6.46 12.25
CA ASP A 661 -30.26 -6.02 13.27
C ASP A 661 -31.11 -7.19 13.79
N ALA A 662 -30.45 -8.27 14.22
CA ALA A 662 -31.12 -9.50 14.60
C ALA A 662 -30.43 -10.26 15.73
N GLU A 663 -31.26 -10.91 16.56
CA GLU A 663 -30.83 -11.89 17.56
C GLU A 663 -30.65 -13.27 16.91
N LYS A 664 -29.54 -13.94 17.22
CA LYS A 664 -29.32 -15.33 16.83
C LYS A 664 -30.21 -16.23 17.67
N ARG A 665 -30.88 -17.19 17.01
CA ARG A 665 -31.74 -18.19 17.67
C ARG A 665 -31.55 -19.54 17.03
N GLY A 666 -31.55 -20.59 17.83
CA GLY A 666 -31.58 -21.96 17.34
C GLY A 666 -30.64 -22.88 18.11
N TYR A 667 -30.35 -24.01 17.48
CA TYR A 667 -29.46 -25.03 18.01
C TYR A 667 -28.39 -25.39 16.99
N ASP A 668 -27.23 -25.83 17.46
CA ASP A 668 -26.21 -26.43 16.61
C ASP A 668 -26.40 -27.96 16.49
N ALA A 669 -25.52 -28.60 15.71
CA ALA A 669 -25.55 -30.05 15.48
C ALA A 669 -25.30 -30.89 16.76
N TYR A 670 -24.75 -30.29 17.81
CA TYR A 670 -24.48 -30.93 19.10
C TYR A 670 -25.62 -30.70 20.11
N GLY A 671 -26.66 -29.96 19.73
CA GLY A 671 -27.82 -29.64 20.57
C GLY A 671 -27.59 -28.46 21.52
N ASN A 672 -26.50 -27.71 21.37
CA ASN A 672 -26.33 -26.44 22.09
C ASN A 672 -27.34 -25.43 21.58
N VAL A 673 -27.65 -24.41 22.39
CA VAL A 673 -28.70 -23.42 22.09
C VAL A 673 -28.15 -22.00 22.14
N VAL A 674 -28.76 -21.09 21.38
CA VAL A 674 -28.66 -19.65 21.56
C VAL A 674 -30.08 -19.05 21.54
N PRO A 675 -30.48 -18.22 22.53
CA PRO A 675 -29.72 -17.80 23.72
C PRO A 675 -29.59 -18.89 24.79
N VAL A 676 -28.60 -18.73 25.67
CA VAL A 676 -28.31 -19.60 26.81
C VAL A 676 -28.84 -18.97 28.11
N ARG A 677 -29.32 -19.82 29.02
CA ARG A 677 -29.56 -19.46 30.43
C ARG A 677 -29.06 -20.56 31.34
N VAL A 678 -28.18 -20.22 32.28
CA VAL A 678 -27.53 -21.19 33.18
C VAL A 678 -27.46 -20.64 34.61
N PHE A 679 -27.64 -21.50 35.60
CA PHE A 679 -27.55 -21.11 37.01
C PHE A 679 -26.15 -21.38 37.57
N MET A 680 -25.47 -20.34 38.03
CA MET A 680 -24.12 -20.38 38.60
C MET A 680 -24.12 -20.23 40.13
N GLY A 681 -25.20 -19.75 40.75
CA GLY A 681 -25.21 -19.41 42.17
C GLY A 681 -24.43 -18.13 42.44
N LYS A 682 -23.83 -17.94 43.63
CA LYS A 682 -22.91 -16.79 43.84
C LYS A 682 -21.54 -17.11 43.24
N TRP A 683 -20.95 -16.13 42.53
CA TRP A 683 -19.61 -16.18 41.93
C TRP A 683 -18.71 -15.09 42.45
#